data_AF-A0A0L7LCP2-F1
#
_entry.id   AF-A0A0L7LCP2-F1
#
_cell.length_a   1.000
_cell.length_b   1.000
_cell.length_c   1.000
_cell.angle_alpha   90.00
_cell.angle_beta   90.00
_cell.angle_gamma   90.00
#
_symmetry.space_group_name_H-M   'P 1'
#
loop_
_entity.id
_entity.type
_entity.pdbx_description
1 polymer ?
#
loop_
_entity_poly.entity_id
_entity_poly.type
_entity_poly.pdbx_seq_one_letter_code
_entity_poly.pdbx_strand_id
1 'polypeptide(L)'
;MMSCNFFNDLSVTEQKVTVPFTTMFTAEEARDLIQRYLTEHPDPNNENIVGYNNKKCWPRDARMRLMKHDVNLGRAVFWDIKNRLPRSVTTIQWENSFVSAYSKDNPNLLFNMAELSHRDGVWNLQNEVTKERTAQCYLRVDDESLSRFHNRVRQILMASGLMTYFREAVVNTQELLDLLVKCENKIQTRIKIGLNSKMPSRFPPVVFYTPKELGGLGMLSMGHVLIPQSDLRWSKQTDVGITHFRSGMSHDEDQLIPNLYRYIQPWEAEFVDSQRVWAEYALKRQEANAQNRRLTLEDLEDSWDRGIPRINTLFQKDRHTLAYDKGWRIRTEFKQYQVLKQNPFWWTHQRHDGKLWNLNNYRTDMIQALGGVEGILEHTLFKGTYFPTWEGLFWEKASGFEESMKYKKLTNAQRSGLNQIPNRRFTLWWSPTINRANVYVGFQVQLDLTGIFMHGKIPTLKISLIQIFRAHLWQKVHESIVMDLCQVFDQELDALEIETVQKETIHPRKSYKMNSSCADILLDTMDNTTTQKYWLDIQLRWGDYDSHDVERYARAKFLDYTTDNMSIYPSPTGLLIAIDLAYNLHSAYGNWFPGCKPLIQQAMAKIMKANPALYVLRERIRKALQLYSSEPTEPYLSSQNYGELFSNQIIWFVDDTNVYRVTIHKTFEGNLTTKPINGAIFIFNPRTGQLFLKIIHTSVWAGQKRLGQLAKWKTAEEVAALIRSLPVEEQPKQIIVTRKGMLDPLEVHLLDFPNIVIKGSELQLPFQACLKVEKFGDLILKATEPQMVLFNLYDDWLKTISSYTAFSRLILILRALHVNTERTKVLLKPDKTTLTEPHHIWPTLTDDDWIKVEVQLKDLILADYGKKNNSKTEWRVRAISATNLHLRTNHIYVSSDDIKESGYTYILPKNLLKKFVTISDLRAQTEWRVRAISATNLHLRTNHIYVSSDDIKESGYTYILPKNLLKKFDITTHAKIMSENPAWDGEKTIVITCSFTPGSCSLTAYKLTPSGYEWGAKNTDRGNNPKGYLPSHYERVQMLLSDRFLGYFMVPSQGSWNYNFMVCFIPPGGTAR
;
A
#
# COMPACT_ATOMS: atom_id res chain seq x y z
N MET A 1 -30.16 32.69 31.01
CA MET A 1 -29.49 33.91 30.50
C MET A 1 -28.04 33.59 30.21
N MET A 2 -27.62 33.63 28.94
CA MET A 2 -26.26 33.99 28.52
C MET A 2 -26.38 34.37 27.05
N SER A 3 -26.30 35.67 26.79
CA SER A 3 -26.65 36.31 25.52
C SER A 3 -25.41 36.82 24.80
N CYS A 4 -25.41 36.70 23.47
CA CYS A 4 -24.66 37.50 22.50
C CYS A 4 -23.12 37.55 22.63
N ASN A 5 -22.43 37.04 21.60
CA ASN A 5 -21.63 37.86 20.67
C ASN A 5 -20.82 36.98 19.71
N PHE A 6 -21.38 36.62 18.56
CA PHE A 6 -20.65 36.15 17.36
C PHE A 6 -21.58 36.18 16.12
N PHE A 7 -22.03 37.39 15.76
CA PHE A 7 -22.68 37.65 14.46
C PHE A 7 -22.25 39.04 13.97
N ASN A 8 -21.19 39.04 13.16
CA ASN A 8 -20.90 40.04 12.12
C ASN A 8 -20.08 39.29 11.05
N ASP A 9 -20.28 39.65 9.79
CA ASP A 9 -19.69 39.03 8.59
C ASP A 9 -20.02 37.55 8.33
N LEU A 10 -21.29 37.29 8.03
CA LEU A 10 -21.69 36.22 7.11
C LEU A 10 -22.45 36.81 5.92
N SER A 11 -21.82 36.76 4.75
CA SER A 11 -22.43 37.19 3.50
C SER A 11 -23.62 36.30 3.13
N VAL A 12 -24.68 36.94 2.63
CA VAL A 12 -25.95 36.31 2.27
C VAL A 12 -25.73 35.17 1.27
N THR A 13 -25.88 33.94 1.75
CA THR A 13 -26.04 32.73 0.94
C THR A 13 -27.16 31.89 1.55
N GLU A 14 -28.12 31.49 0.73
CA GLU A 14 -29.38 30.86 1.19
C GLU A 14 -29.13 29.50 1.85
N GLN A 15 -29.05 29.47 3.19
CA GLN A 15 -29.10 28.22 3.94
C GLN A 15 -30.54 27.76 4.10
N LYS A 16 -30.93 26.71 3.36
CA LYS A 16 -32.14 25.94 3.68
C LYS A 16 -31.88 25.08 4.91
N VAL A 17 -32.30 25.54 6.08
CA VAL A 17 -32.32 24.75 7.31
C VAL A 17 -33.57 23.85 7.30
N THR A 18 -33.38 22.55 7.08
CA THR A 18 -34.47 21.57 7.15
C THR A 18 -34.77 21.23 8.60
N VAL A 19 -35.99 21.54 9.06
CA VAL A 19 -36.45 21.20 10.42
C VAL A 19 -37.56 20.14 10.34
N PRO A 20 -37.28 18.87 10.66
CA PRO A 20 -38.31 17.84 10.74
C PRO A 20 -39.12 18.02 12.03
N PHE A 21 -40.45 18.01 11.91
CA PHE A 21 -41.37 18.00 13.04
C PHE A 21 -42.27 16.77 12.94
N THR A 22 -42.44 16.06 14.05
CA THR A 22 -43.45 15.01 14.21
C THR A 22 -44.37 15.42 15.36
N THR A 23 -45.67 15.45 15.11
CA THR A 23 -46.69 15.80 16.09
C THR A 23 -47.75 14.71 16.12
N MET A 24 -48.28 14.42 17.31
CA MET A 24 -49.37 13.48 17.51
C MET A 24 -50.53 14.27 18.11
N PHE A 25 -51.72 14.11 17.53
CA PHE A 25 -52.93 14.79 17.98
C PHE A 25 -54.00 13.76 18.33
N THR A 26 -54.74 14.01 19.39
CA THR A 26 -56.04 13.36 19.61
C THR A 26 -57.08 13.91 18.63
N ALA A 27 -58.21 13.21 18.52
CA ALA A 27 -59.31 13.62 17.62
C ALA A 27 -59.95 14.97 18.00
N GLU A 28 -59.80 15.41 19.26
CA GLU A 28 -60.31 16.70 19.74
C GLU A 28 -59.34 17.84 19.43
N GLU A 29 -58.06 17.67 19.76
CA GLU A 29 -57.00 18.66 19.45
C GLU A 29 -56.87 18.90 17.94
N ALA A 30 -56.93 17.85 17.12
CA ALA A 30 -56.91 17.97 15.67
C ALA A 30 -58.12 18.77 15.16
N ARG A 31 -59.30 18.57 15.74
CA ARG A 31 -60.53 19.27 15.35
C ARG A 31 -60.46 20.76 15.73
N ASP A 32 -60.04 21.08 16.96
CA ASP A 32 -59.86 22.45 17.42
C ASP A 32 -58.83 23.21 16.55
N LEU A 33 -57.67 22.60 16.28
CA LEU A 33 -56.62 23.22 15.47
C LEU A 33 -57.09 23.50 14.03
N ILE A 34 -57.80 22.55 13.42
CA ILE A 34 -58.44 22.75 12.10
C ILE A 34 -59.48 23.87 12.16
N GLN A 35 -60.30 23.93 13.21
CA GLN A 35 -61.36 24.93 13.35
C GLN A 35 -60.78 26.34 13.49
N ARG A 36 -59.74 26.52 14.32
CA ARG A 36 -59.00 27.79 14.45
C ARG A 36 -58.38 28.22 13.11
N TYR A 37 -57.70 27.31 12.42
CA TYR A 37 -57.13 27.59 11.10
C TYR A 37 -58.19 28.04 10.08
N LEU A 38 -59.31 27.31 9.97
CA LEU A 38 -60.39 27.63 9.02
C LEU A 38 -61.21 28.87 9.42
N THR A 39 -61.14 29.31 10.68
CA THR A 39 -61.73 30.59 11.11
C THR A 39 -60.92 31.78 10.60
N GLU A 40 -59.59 31.69 10.58
CA GLU A 40 -58.74 32.73 9.97
C GLU A 40 -58.62 32.60 8.44
N HIS A 41 -58.63 31.38 7.92
CA HIS A 41 -58.41 31.05 6.51
C HIS A 41 -59.57 30.20 5.97
N PRO A 42 -60.76 30.79 5.73
CA PRO A 42 -61.94 30.06 5.32
C PRO A 42 -61.79 29.47 3.90
N ASP A 43 -62.07 28.17 3.77
CA ASP A 43 -62.13 27.44 2.49
C ASP A 43 -63.55 26.91 2.24
N PRO A 44 -64.48 27.74 1.72
CA PRO A 44 -65.83 27.31 1.40
C PRO A 44 -65.90 26.41 0.16
N ASN A 45 -64.93 26.53 -0.76
CA ASN A 45 -64.93 25.82 -2.04
C ASN A 45 -64.26 24.44 -1.98
N ASN A 46 -63.59 24.10 -0.87
CA ASN A 46 -62.77 22.89 -0.69
C ASN A 46 -61.50 22.90 -1.56
N GLU A 47 -60.97 24.08 -1.84
CA GLU A 47 -59.79 24.30 -2.68
C GLU A 47 -58.47 23.99 -1.95
N ASN A 48 -58.47 23.75 -0.63
CA ASN A 48 -57.24 23.44 0.13
C ASN A 48 -56.46 22.21 -0.38
N ILE A 49 -57.08 21.31 -1.16
CA ILE A 49 -56.40 20.20 -1.85
C ILE A 49 -55.48 20.69 -2.99
N VAL A 50 -55.81 21.84 -3.60
CA VAL A 50 -55.04 22.46 -4.68
C VAL A 50 -53.79 23.11 -4.09
N GLY A 51 -52.65 22.92 -4.75
CA GLY A 51 -51.37 23.39 -4.22
C GLY A 51 -50.89 22.68 -2.95
N TYR A 52 -51.48 21.54 -2.56
CA TYR A 52 -50.93 20.72 -1.48
C TYR A 52 -49.72 19.92 -1.98
N ASN A 53 -48.54 20.17 -1.43
CA ASN A 53 -47.30 19.50 -1.82
C ASN A 53 -47.37 18.00 -1.48
N ASN A 54 -47.05 17.13 -2.44
CA ASN A 54 -47.11 15.67 -2.27
C ASN A 54 -45.95 14.96 -3.00
N LYS A 55 -45.49 13.83 -2.45
CA LYS A 55 -44.32 13.09 -2.91
C LYS A 55 -44.65 12.23 -4.13
N LYS A 56 -44.56 12.84 -5.31
CA LYS A 56 -44.84 12.22 -6.64
C LYS A 56 -43.90 11.08 -7.01
N CYS A 57 -42.76 10.97 -6.34
CA CYS A 57 -41.79 9.89 -6.48
C CYS A 57 -42.30 8.52 -5.97
N TRP A 58 -43.41 8.50 -5.23
CA TRP A 58 -44.12 7.29 -4.81
C TRP A 58 -45.36 7.00 -5.69
N PRO A 59 -45.75 5.73 -5.86
CA PRO A 59 -47.04 5.30 -6.43
C PRO A 59 -48.28 5.98 -5.82
N ARG A 60 -49.46 5.83 -6.46
CA ARG A 60 -50.70 6.53 -6.04
C ARG A 60 -51.33 5.98 -4.77
N ASP A 61 -51.15 4.69 -4.52
CA ASP A 61 -51.50 3.98 -3.28
C ASP A 61 -50.52 4.28 -2.13
N ALA A 62 -49.22 4.43 -2.43
CA ALA A 62 -48.16 4.66 -1.45
C ALA A 62 -48.05 6.13 -0.97
N ARG A 63 -48.43 7.11 -1.80
CA ARG A 63 -48.40 8.54 -1.41
C ARG A 63 -49.52 8.91 -0.42
N MET A 64 -49.40 10.06 0.24
CA MET A 64 -50.49 10.61 1.06
C MET A 64 -51.74 10.87 0.20
N ARG A 65 -52.89 10.36 0.67
CA ARG A 65 -54.23 10.58 0.13
C ARG A 65 -54.76 11.92 0.61
N LEU A 66 -55.27 12.74 -0.30
CA LEU A 66 -55.69 14.12 -0.02
C LEU A 66 -57.14 14.17 0.48
N MET A 67 -57.38 13.64 1.68
CA MET A 67 -58.67 13.72 2.37
C MET A 67 -58.85 15.12 2.99
N LYS A 68 -60.06 15.70 2.93
CA LYS A 68 -60.34 17.08 3.42
C LYS A 68 -59.86 17.30 4.87
N HIS A 69 -60.11 16.34 5.76
CA HIS A 69 -59.67 16.41 7.15
C HIS A 69 -58.14 16.50 7.28
N ASP A 70 -57.42 15.54 6.69
CA ASP A 70 -55.97 15.43 6.77
C ASP A 70 -55.23 16.59 6.08
N VAL A 71 -55.79 17.08 4.96
CA VAL A 71 -55.28 18.25 4.23
C VAL A 71 -55.44 19.53 5.06
N ASN A 72 -56.62 19.73 5.66
CA ASN A 72 -56.86 20.88 6.54
C ASN A 72 -56.00 20.79 7.81
N LEU A 73 -55.80 19.59 8.38
CA LEU A 73 -54.89 19.37 9.50
C LEU A 73 -53.45 19.75 9.13
N GLY A 74 -52.96 19.29 7.99
CA GLY A 74 -51.60 19.59 7.53
C GLY A 74 -51.37 21.09 7.29
N ARG A 75 -52.36 21.80 6.74
CA ARG A 75 -52.30 23.27 6.59
C ARG A 75 -52.41 24.00 7.93
N ALA A 76 -53.26 23.53 8.84
CA ALA A 76 -53.41 24.12 10.18
C ALA A 76 -52.14 23.97 11.04
N VAL A 77 -51.50 22.79 11.03
CA VAL A 77 -50.21 22.55 11.69
C VAL A 77 -49.13 23.45 11.10
N PHE A 78 -49.08 23.60 9.78
CA PHE A 78 -48.13 24.51 9.13
C PHE A 78 -48.37 25.98 9.49
N TRP A 79 -49.62 26.44 9.48
CA TRP A 79 -50.01 27.80 9.87
C TRP A 79 -49.60 28.10 11.32
N ASP A 80 -49.89 27.19 12.25
CA ASP A 80 -49.52 27.32 13.66
C ASP A 80 -47.99 27.37 13.86
N ILE A 81 -47.23 26.46 13.23
CA ILE A 81 -45.76 26.48 13.27
C ILE A 81 -45.19 27.78 12.66
N LYS A 82 -45.77 28.25 11.54
CA LYS A 82 -45.34 29.48 10.86
C LYS A 82 -45.57 30.72 11.72
N ASN A 83 -46.65 30.76 12.49
CA ASN A 83 -46.96 31.88 13.37
C ASN A 83 -46.09 31.95 14.63
N ARG A 84 -45.48 30.82 15.04
CA ARG A 84 -44.49 30.78 16.15
C ARG A 84 -43.14 31.41 15.81
N LEU A 85 -42.88 31.74 14.54
CA LEU A 85 -41.59 32.25 14.06
C LEU A 85 -41.70 33.69 13.53
N PRO A 86 -41.01 34.67 14.15
CA PRO A 86 -40.96 36.04 13.65
C PRO A 86 -40.32 36.11 12.25
N ARG A 87 -41.02 36.77 11.31
CA ARG A 87 -40.57 36.94 9.92
C ARG A 87 -39.23 37.68 9.79
N SER A 88 -38.81 38.41 10.82
CA SER A 88 -37.50 39.09 10.91
C SER A 88 -36.33 38.14 11.15
N VAL A 89 -36.58 36.92 11.66
CA VAL A 89 -35.54 35.92 11.94
C VAL A 89 -35.44 34.90 10.81
N THR A 90 -36.59 34.41 10.32
CA THR A 90 -36.66 33.45 9.21
C THR A 90 -38.05 33.48 8.57
N THR A 91 -38.19 32.87 7.39
CA THR A 91 -39.47 32.69 6.72
C THR A 91 -39.69 31.22 6.37
N ILE A 92 -40.85 30.68 6.74
CA ILE A 92 -41.29 29.36 6.28
C ILE A 92 -42.38 29.55 5.21
N GLN A 93 -42.04 29.09 4.01
CA GLN A 93 -42.87 29.10 2.82
C GLN A 93 -43.51 27.72 2.61
N TRP A 94 -44.79 27.70 2.20
CA TRP A 94 -45.54 26.45 2.01
C TRP A 94 -44.95 25.64 0.85
N GLU A 95 -44.56 26.36 -0.19
CA GLU A 95 -43.97 25.89 -1.45
C GLU A 95 -42.70 25.06 -1.22
N ASN A 96 -41.90 25.44 -0.22
CA ASN A 96 -40.65 24.78 0.18
C ASN A 96 -40.85 23.73 1.29
N SER A 97 -42.10 23.49 1.73
CA SER A 97 -42.43 22.58 2.84
C SER A 97 -43.19 21.34 2.36
N PHE A 98 -43.21 20.29 3.19
CA PHE A 98 -44.02 19.10 2.97
C PHE A 98 -44.56 18.62 4.31
N VAL A 99 -45.87 18.33 4.36
CA VAL A 99 -46.56 17.81 5.55
C VAL A 99 -47.25 16.51 5.18
N SER A 100 -47.00 15.45 5.95
CA SER A 100 -47.66 14.15 5.81
C SER A 100 -48.50 13.89 7.05
N ALA A 101 -49.79 13.58 6.87
CA ALA A 101 -50.63 13.08 7.95
C ALA A 101 -50.70 11.54 7.88
N TYR A 102 -50.52 10.88 9.01
CA TYR A 102 -50.87 9.47 9.21
C TYR A 102 -52.21 9.42 9.95
N SER A 103 -53.19 8.73 9.37
CA SER A 103 -54.58 8.73 9.87
C SER A 103 -55.25 7.40 9.56
N LYS A 104 -56.50 7.22 10.02
CA LYS A 104 -57.35 6.07 9.64
C LYS A 104 -57.49 5.90 8.12
N ASP A 105 -57.41 7.01 7.36
CA ASP A 105 -57.57 7.04 5.91
C ASP A 105 -56.20 7.03 5.20
N ASN A 106 -55.12 7.42 5.90
CA ASN A 106 -53.75 7.55 5.41
C ASN A 106 -52.78 6.59 6.14
N PRO A 107 -52.49 5.40 5.58
CA PRO A 107 -51.67 4.37 6.25
C PRO A 107 -50.16 4.61 6.17
N ASN A 108 -49.68 5.65 5.46
CA ASN A 108 -48.26 5.89 5.23
C ASN A 108 -47.81 7.22 5.81
N LEU A 109 -46.77 7.19 6.65
CA LEU A 109 -46.08 8.40 7.13
C LEU A 109 -44.88 8.70 6.23
N LEU A 110 -44.95 9.82 5.50
CA LEU A 110 -43.93 10.21 4.54
C LEU A 110 -43.08 11.36 5.08
N PHE A 111 -41.76 11.26 4.92
CA PHE A 111 -40.82 12.35 5.20
C PHE A 111 -39.66 12.30 4.20
N ASN A 112 -38.86 13.37 4.12
CA ASN A 112 -37.54 13.32 3.51
C ASN A 112 -36.51 13.77 4.55
N MET A 113 -35.76 12.80 5.08
CA MET A 113 -34.55 12.99 5.87
C MET A 113 -33.54 11.99 5.35
N ALA A 114 -32.52 12.44 4.63
CA ALA A 114 -31.42 11.61 4.12
C ALA A 114 -31.84 10.32 3.34
N GLU A 115 -32.81 10.45 2.43
CA GLU A 115 -32.78 9.81 1.08
C GLU A 115 -32.31 8.32 0.92
N LEU A 116 -33.16 7.26 1.01
CA LEU A 116 -32.81 5.83 0.72
C LEU A 116 -33.75 5.02 -0.28
N SER A 117 -34.29 3.79 -0.06
CA SER A 117 -35.14 3.04 -1.08
C SER A 117 -35.21 1.50 -0.97
N HIS A 118 -36.37 0.84 -1.25
CA HIS A 118 -36.80 -0.58 -1.07
C HIS A 118 -36.90 -1.32 -2.42
N ARG A 119 -36.45 -2.57 -2.63
CA ARG A 119 -35.98 -3.66 -1.75
C ARG A 119 -34.46 -3.73 -1.62
N ASP A 120 -33.95 -4.60 -0.75
CA ASP A 120 -32.64 -4.48 -0.08
C ASP A 120 -32.47 -3.20 0.77
N GLY A 121 -33.10 -2.06 0.43
CA GLY A 121 -33.19 -0.88 1.32
C GLY A 121 -34.58 -0.68 1.91
N VAL A 122 -35.07 -1.74 2.55
CA VAL A 122 -36.21 -1.69 3.47
C VAL A 122 -35.63 -1.84 4.86
N TRP A 123 -35.88 -0.89 5.77
CA TRP A 123 -35.52 -1.11 7.18
C TRP A 123 -36.69 -1.72 7.93
N ASN A 124 -36.43 -2.81 8.63
CA ASN A 124 -37.39 -3.44 9.52
C ASN A 124 -37.35 -2.69 10.86
N LEU A 125 -38.35 -1.86 11.12
CA LEU A 125 -38.42 -1.07 12.35
C LEU A 125 -38.88 -1.99 13.50
N GLN A 126 -37.93 -2.35 14.34
CA GLN A 126 -38.15 -3.13 15.55
C GLN A 126 -38.55 -2.23 16.71
N ASN A 127 -39.59 -2.60 17.44
CA ASN A 127 -39.97 -1.93 18.68
C ASN A 127 -38.95 -2.30 19.78
N GLU A 128 -38.35 -1.28 20.41
CA GLU A 128 -37.30 -1.49 21.41
C GLU A 128 -37.80 -2.21 22.68
N VAL A 129 -39.10 -2.10 22.99
CA VAL A 129 -39.73 -2.74 24.17
C VAL A 129 -40.13 -4.18 23.89
N THR A 130 -40.93 -4.43 22.84
CA THR A 130 -41.45 -5.79 22.54
C THR A 130 -40.47 -6.65 21.74
N LYS A 131 -39.46 -6.04 21.13
CA LYS A 131 -38.54 -6.66 20.16
C LYS A 131 -39.22 -7.22 18.91
N GLU A 132 -40.49 -6.92 18.69
CA GLU A 132 -41.22 -7.30 17.46
C GLU A 132 -40.96 -6.30 16.34
N ARG A 133 -41.12 -6.74 15.08
CA ARG A 133 -41.08 -5.87 13.90
C ARG A 133 -42.45 -5.21 13.74
N THR A 134 -42.56 -3.93 14.08
CA THR A 134 -43.84 -3.21 14.12
C THR A 134 -44.10 -2.35 12.89
N ALA A 135 -43.07 -2.00 12.11
CA ALA A 135 -43.21 -1.23 10.87
C ALA A 135 -42.07 -1.52 9.89
N GLN A 136 -42.21 -1.04 8.65
CA GLN A 136 -41.19 -1.10 7.61
C GLN A 136 -40.95 0.30 7.03
N CYS A 137 -39.69 0.67 6.84
CA CYS A 137 -39.30 1.95 6.27
C CYS A 137 -38.90 1.79 4.79
N TYR A 138 -39.64 2.46 3.92
CA TYR A 138 -39.39 2.63 2.48
C TYR A 138 -39.04 4.12 2.26
N LEU A 139 -38.02 4.49 1.48
CA LEU A 139 -37.17 5.64 1.84
C LEU A 139 -36.75 6.72 0.76
N ARG A 140 -37.27 6.74 -0.48
CA ARG A 140 -36.56 7.05 -1.77
C ARG A 140 -35.43 8.12 -1.84
N VAL A 141 -34.36 7.84 -2.63
CA VAL A 141 -33.30 8.80 -3.03
C VAL A 141 -33.95 10.01 -3.69
N ASP A 142 -33.65 11.19 -3.18
CA ASP A 142 -34.39 12.39 -3.56
C ASP A 142 -33.97 12.92 -4.93
N ASP A 143 -34.95 13.47 -5.64
CA ASP A 143 -34.82 13.98 -7.00
C ASP A 143 -33.78 15.12 -7.10
N GLU A 144 -33.56 15.87 -6.00
CA GLU A 144 -32.49 16.86 -5.93
C GLU A 144 -31.11 16.19 -6.00
N SER A 145 -30.89 15.10 -5.26
CA SER A 145 -29.62 14.38 -5.26
C SER A 145 -29.37 13.56 -6.52
N LEU A 146 -30.43 13.06 -7.18
CA LEU A 146 -30.34 12.56 -8.56
C LEU A 146 -29.83 13.65 -9.51
N SER A 147 -30.35 14.87 -9.37
CA SER A 147 -29.94 16.03 -10.17
C SER A 147 -28.52 16.49 -9.86
N ARG A 148 -28.14 16.54 -8.57
CA ARG A 148 -26.76 16.81 -8.12
C ARG A 148 -25.79 15.76 -8.67
N PHE A 149 -26.15 14.47 -8.65
CA PHE A 149 -25.35 13.40 -9.25
C PHE A 149 -25.23 13.56 -10.77
N HIS A 150 -26.32 13.83 -11.48
CA HIS A 150 -26.28 14.05 -12.93
C HIS A 150 -25.36 15.23 -13.30
N ASN A 151 -25.52 16.35 -12.62
CA ASN A 151 -24.69 17.54 -12.78
C ASN A 151 -23.22 17.25 -12.43
N ARG A 152 -22.97 16.44 -11.38
CA ARG A 152 -21.62 16.02 -11.02
C ARG A 152 -20.97 15.18 -12.11
N VAL A 153 -21.66 14.18 -12.68
CA VAL A 153 -21.10 13.39 -13.80
C VAL A 153 -20.90 14.24 -15.05
N ARG A 154 -21.78 15.23 -15.30
CA ARG A 154 -21.61 16.22 -16.38
C ARG A 154 -20.38 17.11 -16.19
N GLN A 155 -20.01 17.41 -14.94
CA GLN A 155 -18.83 18.22 -14.58
C GLN A 155 -17.53 17.40 -14.50
N ILE A 156 -17.58 16.24 -13.85
CA ILE A 156 -16.48 15.31 -13.61
C ILE A 156 -17.02 13.88 -13.83
N LEU A 157 -16.54 13.24 -14.89
CA LEU A 157 -16.98 11.95 -15.43
C LEU A 157 -16.64 10.72 -14.54
N MET A 158 -16.74 10.81 -13.20
CA MET A 158 -16.46 9.74 -12.24
C MET A 158 -17.37 9.81 -11.01
N ALA A 159 -17.83 8.64 -10.53
CA ALA A 159 -19.07 8.51 -9.75
C ALA A 159 -18.98 7.76 -8.39
N SER A 160 -17.78 7.38 -7.92
CA SER A 160 -17.63 6.38 -6.84
C SER A 160 -18.19 6.74 -5.45
N GLY A 161 -18.34 8.03 -5.12
CA GLY A 161 -18.81 8.46 -3.79
C GLY A 161 -20.30 8.29 -3.52
N LEU A 162 -21.12 8.17 -4.59
CA LEU A 162 -22.58 8.06 -4.49
C LEU A 162 -22.99 6.74 -3.81
N MET A 163 -22.47 5.63 -4.31
CA MET A 163 -22.85 4.27 -3.88
C MET A 163 -22.50 4.01 -2.41
N THR A 164 -21.41 4.58 -1.90
CA THR A 164 -20.99 4.40 -0.50
C THR A 164 -21.85 5.16 0.50
N TYR A 165 -22.59 6.18 0.06
CA TYR A 165 -23.50 6.96 0.89
C TYR A 165 -24.92 6.39 0.87
N PHE A 166 -25.48 6.16 -0.33
CA PHE A 166 -26.86 5.68 -0.49
C PHE A 166 -27.00 4.15 -0.41
N ARG A 167 -25.96 3.39 -0.75
CA ARG A 167 -25.92 1.91 -0.64
C ARG A 167 -27.19 1.25 -1.24
N GLU A 168 -27.95 0.55 -0.41
CA GLU A 168 -29.21 -0.15 -0.69
C GLU A 168 -30.29 0.66 -1.42
N ALA A 169 -30.38 1.96 -1.16
CA ALA A 169 -31.32 2.87 -1.78
C ALA A 169 -31.30 2.90 -3.31
N VAL A 170 -30.11 2.64 -3.87
CA VAL A 170 -29.83 2.84 -5.30
C VAL A 170 -30.55 1.80 -6.16
N VAL A 171 -30.76 0.59 -5.64
CA VAL A 171 -31.47 -0.52 -6.33
C VAL A 171 -32.90 -0.12 -6.71
N ASN A 172 -33.45 0.89 -6.03
CA ASN A 172 -34.89 1.07 -5.87
C ASN A 172 -35.37 2.37 -6.48
N THR A 173 -34.45 3.31 -6.60
CA THR A 173 -34.62 4.47 -7.45
C THR A 173 -34.30 4.04 -8.88
N GLN A 174 -35.27 3.42 -9.58
CA GLN A 174 -35.09 2.95 -10.97
C GLN A 174 -34.56 4.07 -11.89
N GLU A 175 -35.00 5.31 -11.66
CA GLU A 175 -34.49 6.51 -12.34
C GLU A 175 -32.98 6.71 -12.14
N LEU A 176 -32.44 6.36 -10.97
CA LEU A 176 -31.01 6.38 -10.68
C LEU A 176 -30.28 5.25 -11.40
N LEU A 177 -30.83 4.03 -11.47
CA LEU A 177 -30.24 2.94 -12.26
C LEU A 177 -30.16 3.33 -13.75
N ASP A 178 -31.24 3.86 -14.30
CA ASP A 178 -31.30 4.43 -15.65
C ASP A 178 -30.28 5.55 -15.86
N LEU A 179 -30.11 6.41 -14.86
CA LEU A 179 -29.16 7.51 -14.87
C LEU A 179 -27.71 7.02 -14.80
N LEU A 180 -27.42 6.01 -13.98
CA LEU A 180 -26.12 5.36 -13.83
C LEU A 180 -25.69 4.72 -15.16
N VAL A 181 -26.57 3.93 -15.79
CA VAL A 181 -26.35 3.36 -17.14
C VAL A 181 -26.08 4.45 -18.18
N LYS A 182 -26.92 5.51 -18.24
CA LYS A 182 -26.73 6.64 -19.16
C LYS A 182 -25.42 7.37 -18.90
N CYS A 183 -25.01 7.51 -17.65
CA CYS A 183 -23.77 8.16 -17.23
C CYS A 183 -22.55 7.31 -17.58
N GLU A 184 -22.55 6.02 -17.29
CA GLU A 184 -21.45 5.09 -17.59
C GLU A 184 -21.24 4.97 -19.11
N ASN A 185 -22.31 4.82 -19.89
CA ASN A 185 -22.22 4.83 -21.35
C ASN A 185 -21.75 6.20 -21.91
N LYS A 186 -22.14 7.33 -21.31
CA LYS A 186 -21.60 8.66 -21.66
C LYS A 186 -20.08 8.76 -21.40
N ILE A 187 -19.59 8.19 -20.29
CA ILE A 187 -18.15 8.15 -19.96
C ILE A 187 -17.40 7.30 -20.99
N GLN A 188 -17.86 6.07 -21.25
CA GLN A 188 -17.30 5.21 -22.30
C GLN A 188 -17.33 5.90 -23.67
N THR A 189 -18.44 6.53 -24.04
CA THR A 189 -18.60 7.27 -25.30
C THR A 189 -17.64 8.45 -25.41
N ARG A 190 -17.30 9.13 -24.30
CA ARG A 190 -16.29 10.19 -24.30
C ARG A 190 -14.89 9.63 -24.57
N ILE A 191 -14.54 8.47 -24.02
CA ILE A 191 -13.27 7.77 -24.27
C ILE A 191 -13.19 7.32 -25.73
N LYS A 192 -14.26 6.68 -26.23
CA LYS A 192 -14.46 6.28 -27.65
C LYS A 192 -14.22 7.47 -28.60
N ILE A 193 -14.87 8.62 -28.35
CA ILE A 193 -14.66 9.86 -29.12
C ILE A 193 -13.21 10.37 -29.04
N GLY A 194 -12.57 10.28 -27.87
CA GLY A 194 -11.15 10.66 -27.70
C GLY A 194 -10.16 9.84 -28.55
N LEU A 195 -10.57 8.65 -28.98
CA LEU A 195 -9.82 7.74 -29.86
C LEU A 195 -10.34 7.72 -31.30
N ASN A 196 -11.24 8.66 -31.64
CA ASN A 196 -11.83 8.84 -32.97
C ASN A 196 -12.57 7.60 -33.54
N SER A 197 -13.19 6.79 -32.67
CA SER A 197 -14.07 5.69 -33.10
C SER A 197 -15.16 5.42 -32.08
N LYS A 198 -16.38 5.12 -32.54
CA LYS A 198 -17.51 4.70 -31.67
C LYS A 198 -17.85 3.20 -31.80
N MET A 199 -17.13 2.47 -32.64
CA MET A 199 -17.47 1.10 -33.02
C MET A 199 -17.30 0.13 -31.83
N PRO A 200 -18.35 -0.62 -31.41
CA PRO A 200 -18.28 -1.50 -30.24
C PRO A 200 -17.16 -2.55 -30.28
N SER A 201 -16.88 -3.17 -31.44
CA SER A 201 -15.86 -4.24 -31.57
C SER A 201 -14.44 -3.80 -31.19
N ARG A 202 -14.12 -2.51 -31.25
CA ARG A 202 -12.81 -1.95 -30.82
C ARG A 202 -12.73 -1.64 -29.33
N PHE A 203 -13.87 -1.69 -28.64
CA PHE A 203 -14.01 -1.28 -27.25
C PHE A 203 -14.78 -2.32 -26.43
N PRO A 204 -14.29 -3.57 -26.36
CA PRO A 204 -14.84 -4.58 -25.46
C PRO A 204 -14.72 -4.14 -23.99
N PRO A 205 -15.53 -4.72 -23.06
CA PRO A 205 -15.56 -4.32 -21.65
C PRO A 205 -14.18 -4.30 -20.97
N VAL A 206 -13.30 -5.24 -21.33
CA VAL A 206 -11.92 -5.36 -20.83
C VAL A 206 -11.13 -4.05 -20.89
N VAL A 207 -11.29 -3.24 -21.95
CA VAL A 207 -10.58 -1.95 -22.11
C VAL A 207 -10.98 -0.91 -21.04
N PHE A 208 -12.20 -1.00 -20.52
CA PHE A 208 -12.74 -0.07 -19.52
C PHE A 208 -12.54 -0.57 -18.09
N TYR A 209 -12.79 -1.86 -17.82
CA TYR A 209 -12.87 -2.39 -16.46
C TYR A 209 -11.58 -3.04 -15.95
N THR A 210 -10.64 -3.38 -16.84
CA THR A 210 -9.32 -3.87 -16.43
C THR A 210 -8.67 -2.90 -15.41
N PRO A 211 -8.13 -3.39 -14.28
CA PRO A 211 -7.45 -2.56 -13.30
C PRO A 211 -6.27 -1.77 -13.88
N LYS A 212 -5.90 -0.67 -13.21
CA LYS A 212 -4.88 0.27 -13.71
C LYS A 212 -3.48 -0.33 -13.68
N GLU A 213 -3.27 -1.30 -12.80
CA GLU A 213 -2.06 -2.11 -12.66
C GLU A 213 -1.77 -2.88 -13.97
N LEU A 214 -2.82 -3.38 -14.65
CA LEU A 214 -2.76 -4.08 -15.93
C LEU A 214 -2.97 -3.14 -17.14
N GLY A 215 -2.83 -1.82 -16.94
CA GLY A 215 -2.92 -0.82 -18.02
C GLY A 215 -4.35 -0.47 -18.49
N GLY A 216 -5.38 -0.98 -17.82
CA GLY A 216 -6.77 -0.57 -18.05
C GLY A 216 -7.14 0.75 -17.37
N LEU A 217 -8.39 1.19 -17.58
CA LEU A 217 -8.89 2.42 -16.95
C LEU A 217 -9.30 2.23 -15.48
N GLY A 218 -9.55 0.99 -15.04
CA GLY A 218 -10.06 0.67 -13.72
C GLY A 218 -11.40 1.35 -13.42
N MET A 219 -12.33 1.35 -14.39
CA MET A 219 -13.70 1.83 -14.15
C MET A 219 -14.42 0.88 -13.18
N LEU A 220 -15.27 1.45 -12.32
CA LEU A 220 -16.17 0.67 -11.46
C LEU A 220 -17.53 0.62 -12.15
N SER A 221 -18.08 -0.58 -12.35
CA SER A 221 -19.32 -0.78 -13.09
C SER A 221 -20.53 -0.81 -12.18
N MET A 222 -21.58 -0.14 -12.64
CA MET A 222 -22.93 -0.17 -12.08
C MET A 222 -23.99 -0.27 -13.19
N GLY A 223 -23.61 -0.10 -14.46
CA GLY A 223 -24.50 -0.17 -15.63
C GLY A 223 -24.72 -1.57 -16.21
N HIS A 224 -23.87 -2.55 -15.87
CA HIS A 224 -24.08 -3.97 -16.22
C HIS A 224 -25.10 -4.62 -15.26
N VAL A 225 -26.32 -4.07 -15.26
CA VAL A 225 -27.44 -4.50 -14.42
C VAL A 225 -28.66 -4.79 -15.27
N LEU A 226 -29.42 -5.80 -14.85
CA LEU A 226 -30.78 -6.01 -15.31
C LEU A 226 -31.68 -5.00 -14.60
N ILE A 227 -32.19 -4.01 -15.32
CA ILE A 227 -33.11 -3.01 -14.79
C ILE A 227 -34.50 -3.64 -14.74
N PRO A 228 -35.14 -3.74 -13.56
CA PRO A 228 -36.49 -4.27 -13.47
C PRO A 228 -37.48 -3.36 -14.24
N GLN A 229 -38.35 -3.97 -15.03
CA GLN A 229 -39.48 -3.30 -15.65
C GLN A 229 -40.77 -4.04 -15.29
N SER A 230 -41.75 -3.28 -14.81
CA SER A 230 -43.16 -3.67 -14.72
C SER A 230 -43.98 -2.86 -15.72
N ASP A 231 -45.25 -3.22 -15.93
CA ASP A 231 -46.14 -2.47 -16.83
C ASP A 231 -46.21 -0.99 -16.41
N LEU A 232 -45.72 -0.11 -17.29
CA LEU A 232 -45.68 1.36 -17.14
C LEU A 232 -47.06 2.00 -16.96
N ARG A 233 -48.13 1.27 -17.29
CA ARG A 233 -49.51 1.70 -17.08
C ARG A 233 -49.91 1.55 -15.60
N TRP A 234 -49.60 0.42 -14.98
CA TRP A 234 -50.01 0.09 -13.61
C TRP A 234 -48.99 0.44 -12.54
N SER A 235 -47.68 0.46 -12.84
CA SER A 235 -46.63 0.89 -11.89
C SER A 235 -46.77 2.34 -11.40
N LYS A 236 -47.55 3.17 -12.11
CA LYS A 236 -47.93 4.53 -11.69
C LYS A 236 -49.07 4.55 -10.67
N GLN A 237 -49.80 3.45 -10.52
CA GLN A 237 -51.02 3.36 -9.72
C GLN A 237 -50.85 2.46 -8.49
N THR A 238 -50.14 1.34 -8.64
CA THR A 238 -49.76 0.40 -7.56
C THR A 238 -48.32 -0.08 -7.76
N ASP A 239 -47.66 -0.52 -6.68
CA ASP A 239 -46.34 -1.18 -6.78
C ASP A 239 -46.49 -2.62 -7.32
N VAL A 240 -46.72 -2.73 -8.63
CA VAL A 240 -46.74 -4.01 -9.33
C VAL A 240 -45.31 -4.56 -9.39
N GLY A 241 -45.12 -5.75 -8.84
CA GLY A 241 -43.83 -6.43 -8.80
C GLY A 241 -43.17 -6.61 -10.17
N ILE A 242 -41.88 -6.97 -10.15
CA ILE A 242 -41.05 -7.07 -11.35
C ILE A 242 -41.62 -8.16 -12.28
N THR A 243 -42.11 -7.78 -13.46
CA THR A 243 -42.62 -8.73 -14.47
C THR A 243 -41.59 -9.06 -15.54
N HIS A 244 -40.71 -8.11 -15.88
CA HIS A 244 -39.65 -8.27 -16.88
C HIS A 244 -38.36 -7.59 -16.43
N PHE A 245 -37.26 -7.88 -17.14
CA PHE A 245 -35.98 -7.21 -16.98
C PHE A 245 -35.50 -6.63 -18.31
N ARG A 246 -34.98 -5.40 -18.28
CA ARG A 246 -34.30 -4.76 -19.40
C ARG A 246 -32.80 -4.75 -19.15
N SER A 247 -32.00 -5.25 -20.09
CA SER A 247 -30.54 -5.16 -19.98
C SER A 247 -30.09 -3.69 -19.99
N GLY A 248 -29.26 -3.29 -19.04
CA GLY A 248 -28.70 -1.93 -18.95
C GLY A 248 -27.62 -1.65 -20.00
N MET A 249 -26.74 -2.63 -20.27
CA MET A 249 -25.64 -2.51 -21.23
C MET A 249 -25.42 -3.83 -21.98
N SER A 250 -24.89 -3.74 -23.20
CA SER A 250 -24.51 -4.89 -24.03
C SER A 250 -23.30 -5.62 -23.44
N HIS A 251 -23.40 -6.94 -23.32
CA HIS A 251 -22.29 -7.86 -23.04
C HIS A 251 -22.20 -8.86 -24.20
N ASP A 252 -21.02 -9.44 -24.39
CA ASP A 252 -20.86 -10.65 -25.21
C ASP A 252 -21.43 -11.84 -24.41
N GLU A 253 -21.87 -12.91 -25.10
CA GLU A 253 -22.61 -14.01 -24.48
C GLU A 253 -21.84 -14.62 -23.27
N ASP A 254 -22.57 -14.90 -22.19
CA ASP A 254 -22.11 -15.38 -20.88
C ASP A 254 -21.13 -14.50 -20.05
N GLN A 255 -20.60 -13.37 -20.55
CA GLN A 255 -19.68 -12.54 -19.75
C GLN A 255 -20.38 -11.61 -18.74
N LEU A 256 -20.36 -11.98 -17.46
CA LEU A 256 -20.91 -11.18 -16.35
C LEU A 256 -19.88 -10.24 -15.69
N ILE A 257 -20.01 -8.94 -15.94
CA ILE A 257 -19.18 -7.90 -15.29
C ILE A 257 -19.64 -7.68 -13.82
N PRO A 258 -18.73 -7.77 -12.83
CA PRO A 258 -19.07 -7.53 -11.42
C PRO A 258 -19.66 -6.15 -11.15
N ASN A 259 -20.80 -6.13 -10.43
CA ASN A 259 -21.49 -4.91 -10.03
C ASN A 259 -20.98 -4.40 -8.68
N LEU A 260 -20.58 -3.13 -8.62
CA LEU A 260 -20.11 -2.44 -7.41
C LEU A 260 -21.06 -2.57 -6.20
N TYR A 261 -22.37 -2.62 -6.43
CA TYR A 261 -23.38 -2.74 -5.36
C TYR A 261 -23.13 -3.95 -4.44
N ARG A 262 -22.75 -5.11 -4.99
CA ARG A 262 -22.52 -6.34 -4.22
C ARG A 262 -21.32 -6.28 -3.26
N TYR A 263 -20.45 -5.28 -3.40
CA TYR A 263 -19.23 -5.11 -2.60
C TYR A 263 -19.35 -3.99 -1.55
N ILE A 264 -20.55 -3.42 -1.39
CA ILE A 264 -20.86 -2.41 -0.39
C ILE A 264 -21.96 -2.98 0.50
N GLN A 265 -21.61 -3.27 1.76
CA GLN A 265 -22.54 -3.83 2.73
C GLN A 265 -23.73 -2.88 2.99
N PRO A 266 -24.99 -3.35 3.03
CA PRO A 266 -26.15 -2.53 3.42
C PRO A 266 -25.97 -1.82 4.76
N TRP A 267 -26.57 -0.63 4.92
CA TRP A 267 -26.61 0.14 6.17
C TRP A 267 -27.35 -0.62 7.28
N GLU A 268 -28.48 -1.28 6.99
CA GLU A 268 -29.19 -2.09 8.00
C GLU A 268 -28.26 -3.16 8.59
N ALA A 269 -27.53 -3.88 7.72
CA ALA A 269 -26.56 -4.89 8.12
C ALA A 269 -25.36 -4.30 8.89
N GLU A 270 -24.87 -3.11 8.51
CA GLU A 270 -23.80 -2.40 9.23
C GLU A 270 -24.25 -1.91 10.60
N PHE A 271 -25.49 -1.44 10.76
CA PHE A 271 -26.02 -1.01 12.05
C PHE A 271 -26.27 -2.18 12.99
N VAL A 272 -26.83 -3.29 12.50
CA VAL A 272 -27.02 -4.53 13.28
C VAL A 272 -25.67 -5.12 13.70
N ASP A 273 -24.69 -5.23 12.78
CA ASP A 273 -23.36 -5.72 13.13
C ASP A 273 -22.64 -4.75 14.08
N SER A 274 -22.84 -3.44 13.93
CA SER A 274 -22.31 -2.42 14.86
C SER A 274 -22.85 -2.57 16.28
N GLN A 275 -24.18 -2.69 16.44
CA GLN A 275 -24.79 -2.89 17.76
C GLN A 275 -24.23 -4.14 18.44
N ARG A 276 -24.16 -5.27 17.71
CA ARG A 276 -23.59 -6.52 18.18
C ARG A 276 -22.12 -6.37 18.58
N VAL A 277 -21.29 -5.85 17.69
CA VAL A 277 -19.84 -5.71 17.88
C VAL A 277 -19.49 -4.74 19.02
N TRP A 278 -20.22 -3.64 19.17
CA TRP A 278 -20.02 -2.72 20.29
C TRP A 278 -20.56 -3.25 21.62
N ALA A 279 -21.61 -4.08 21.62
CA ALA A 279 -22.06 -4.80 22.81
C ALA A 279 -21.04 -5.89 23.23
N GLU A 280 -20.53 -6.69 22.29
CA GLU A 280 -19.45 -7.65 22.53
C GLU A 280 -18.19 -6.96 23.06
N TYR A 281 -17.81 -5.80 22.49
CA TYR A 281 -16.71 -4.98 23.01
C TYR A 281 -16.97 -4.49 24.45
N ALA A 282 -18.19 -4.06 24.76
CA ALA A 282 -18.56 -3.61 26.10
C ALA A 282 -18.47 -4.75 27.13
N LEU A 283 -18.96 -5.94 26.78
CA LEU A 283 -18.86 -7.16 27.60
C LEU A 283 -17.40 -7.59 27.79
N LYS A 284 -16.63 -7.76 26.70
CA LYS A 284 -15.19 -8.09 26.76
C LYS A 284 -14.40 -7.07 27.60
N ARG A 285 -14.78 -5.77 27.56
CA ARG A 285 -14.18 -4.72 28.40
C ARG A 285 -14.60 -4.84 29.87
N GLN A 286 -15.84 -5.21 30.17
CA GLN A 286 -16.29 -5.48 31.54
C GLN A 286 -15.61 -6.74 32.12
N GLU A 287 -15.55 -7.84 31.37
CA GLU A 287 -14.81 -9.05 31.73
C GLU A 287 -13.33 -8.76 31.97
N ALA A 288 -12.69 -8.01 31.07
CA ALA A 288 -11.30 -7.60 31.23
C ALA A 288 -11.11 -6.79 32.53
N ASN A 289 -12.00 -5.82 32.80
CA ASN A 289 -11.97 -5.05 34.04
C ASN A 289 -12.22 -5.91 35.29
N ALA A 290 -13.12 -6.89 35.24
CA ALA A 290 -13.41 -7.80 36.36
C ALA A 290 -12.24 -8.75 36.65
N GLN A 291 -11.60 -9.27 35.60
CA GLN A 291 -10.34 -10.02 35.66
C GLN A 291 -9.12 -9.13 35.94
N ASN A 292 -9.32 -7.81 36.06
CA ASN A 292 -8.29 -6.79 36.27
C ASN A 292 -7.18 -6.77 35.20
N ARG A 293 -7.49 -7.25 33.99
CA ARG A 293 -6.65 -7.18 32.79
C ARG A 293 -7.03 -5.99 31.91
N ARG A 294 -6.10 -5.54 31.06
CA ARG A 294 -6.39 -4.58 29.99
C ARG A 294 -6.68 -5.36 28.71
N LEU A 295 -7.77 -5.01 28.04
CA LEU A 295 -8.12 -5.54 26.71
C LEU A 295 -7.00 -5.26 25.71
N THR A 296 -6.57 -6.29 24.99
CA THR A 296 -5.53 -6.20 23.95
C THR A 296 -6.15 -6.16 22.55
N LEU A 297 -5.31 -6.03 21.52
CA LEU A 297 -5.74 -6.14 20.12
C LEU A 297 -6.20 -7.57 19.78
N GLU A 298 -5.52 -8.57 20.33
CA GLU A 298 -5.80 -10.00 20.14
C GLU A 298 -7.22 -10.40 20.60
N ASP A 299 -7.81 -9.70 21.59
CA ASP A 299 -9.17 -9.95 22.06
C ASP A 299 -10.27 -9.52 21.04
N LEU A 300 -9.92 -8.76 20.00
CA LEU A 300 -10.85 -8.06 19.10
C LEU A 300 -10.60 -8.28 17.60
N GLU A 301 -9.64 -9.14 17.23
CA GLU A 301 -9.22 -9.38 15.83
C GLU A 301 -10.41 -9.70 14.90
N ASP A 302 -11.30 -10.62 15.32
CA ASP A 302 -12.50 -11.05 14.56
C ASP A 302 -13.47 -9.89 14.19
N SER A 303 -13.34 -8.78 14.93
CA SER A 303 -14.18 -7.58 14.86
C SER A 303 -13.46 -6.33 14.36
N TRP A 304 -12.20 -6.45 13.96
CA TRP A 304 -11.29 -5.31 13.73
C TRP A 304 -11.83 -4.25 12.75
N ASP A 305 -12.31 -4.69 11.59
CA ASP A 305 -12.86 -3.84 10.52
C ASP A 305 -14.39 -3.74 10.56
N ARG A 306 -15.02 -4.07 11.69
CA ARG A 306 -16.49 -4.02 11.90
C ARG A 306 -16.91 -2.86 12.79
N GLY A 307 -18.22 -2.57 12.76
CA GLY A 307 -18.90 -1.58 13.60
C GLY A 307 -18.74 -0.13 13.13
N ILE A 308 -19.62 0.74 13.65
CA ILE A 308 -19.65 2.16 13.34
C ILE A 308 -19.75 2.96 14.65
N PRO A 309 -18.67 3.64 15.08
CA PRO A 309 -17.33 3.70 14.46
C PRO A 309 -16.65 2.33 14.39
N ARG A 310 -15.69 2.16 13.47
CA ARG A 310 -14.93 0.90 13.32
C ARG A 310 -14.09 0.61 14.56
N ILE A 311 -14.05 -0.64 15.03
CA ILE A 311 -13.31 -1.00 16.26
C ILE A 311 -11.81 -0.66 16.19
N ASN A 312 -11.18 -0.81 15.01
CA ASN A 312 -9.78 -0.45 14.79
C ASN A 312 -9.44 1.02 15.16
N THR A 313 -10.42 1.94 15.20
CA THR A 313 -10.23 3.34 15.63
C THR A 313 -9.75 3.45 17.08
N LEU A 314 -10.11 2.49 17.95
CA LEU A 314 -9.70 2.45 19.35
C LEU A 314 -8.18 2.29 19.55
N PHE A 315 -7.46 1.80 18.54
CA PHE A 315 -6.04 1.48 18.59
C PHE A 315 -5.17 2.38 17.69
N GLN A 316 -5.76 3.43 17.09
CA GLN A 316 -5.00 4.43 16.34
C GLN A 316 -4.02 5.19 17.24
N LYS A 317 -2.83 5.50 16.70
CA LYS A 317 -1.79 6.28 17.39
C LYS A 317 -2.28 7.66 17.84
N ASP A 318 -3.05 8.33 16.98
CA ASP A 318 -3.47 9.72 17.17
C ASP A 318 -4.77 9.85 17.98
N ARG A 319 -5.32 8.74 18.51
CA ARG A 319 -6.60 8.69 19.25
C ARG A 319 -6.71 9.74 20.36
N HIS A 320 -5.61 10.00 21.08
CA HIS A 320 -5.59 10.97 22.16
C HIS A 320 -5.78 12.41 21.66
N THR A 321 -5.19 12.76 20.51
CA THR A 321 -5.35 14.07 19.88
C THR A 321 -6.74 14.22 19.25
N LEU A 322 -7.23 13.16 18.58
CA LEU A 322 -8.57 13.14 17.96
C LEU A 322 -9.71 13.33 18.97
N ALA A 323 -9.49 13.02 20.25
CA ALA A 323 -10.47 13.28 21.30
C ALA A 323 -10.87 14.77 21.41
N TYR A 324 -9.98 15.70 21.04
CA TYR A 324 -10.21 17.15 21.08
C TYR A 324 -10.84 17.71 19.78
N ASP A 325 -10.85 16.93 18.69
CA ASP A 325 -11.37 17.36 17.37
C ASP A 325 -12.91 17.35 17.33
N LYS A 326 -13.57 18.19 18.14
CA LYS A 326 -15.05 18.30 18.23
C LYS A 326 -15.64 19.08 17.05
N GLY A 327 -16.82 18.70 16.56
CA GLY A 327 -17.50 19.42 15.45
C GLY A 327 -16.90 19.15 14.06
N TRP A 328 -16.17 18.04 13.90
CA TRP A 328 -15.47 17.71 12.65
C TRP A 328 -16.42 17.43 11.46
N ARG A 329 -17.64 16.90 11.69
CA ARG A 329 -18.63 16.64 10.64
C ARG A 329 -19.06 17.95 9.95
N ILE A 330 -19.61 18.91 10.72
CA ILE A 330 -20.05 20.20 10.19
C ILE A 330 -18.88 21.01 9.58
N ARG A 331 -17.65 20.93 10.14
CA ARG A 331 -16.46 21.48 9.47
C ARG A 331 -16.19 20.86 8.11
N THR A 332 -16.45 19.56 7.94
CA THR A 332 -16.19 18.86 6.67
C THR A 332 -17.23 19.21 5.62
N GLU A 333 -18.48 19.36 6.04
CA GLU A 333 -19.59 19.84 5.21
C GLU A 333 -19.35 21.29 4.76
N PHE A 334 -19.04 22.20 5.69
CA PHE A 334 -18.85 23.63 5.41
C PHE A 334 -17.61 23.93 4.54
N LYS A 335 -16.70 22.96 4.32
CA LYS A 335 -15.62 23.11 3.33
C LYS A 335 -16.14 23.39 1.91
N GLN A 336 -17.40 23.07 1.59
CA GLN A 336 -17.98 23.43 0.29
C GLN A 336 -18.00 24.95 0.01
N TYR A 337 -18.04 25.77 1.06
CA TYR A 337 -18.00 27.24 0.96
C TYR A 337 -16.57 27.81 0.98
N GLN A 338 -15.59 27.03 1.45
CA GLN A 338 -14.19 27.44 1.59
C GLN A 338 -13.29 26.90 0.46
N VAL A 339 -13.67 25.78 -0.16
CA VAL A 339 -12.85 25.02 -1.09
C VAL A 339 -13.63 24.69 -2.36
N LEU A 340 -13.27 25.33 -3.47
CA LEU A 340 -13.87 25.14 -4.79
C LEU A 340 -13.89 23.66 -5.26
N LYS A 341 -12.93 22.85 -4.79
CA LYS A 341 -12.89 21.41 -5.04
C LYS A 341 -13.84 20.67 -4.10
N GLN A 342 -15.07 20.42 -4.57
CA GLN A 342 -16.08 19.62 -3.87
C GLN A 342 -15.54 18.22 -3.48
N ASN A 343 -15.69 17.87 -2.19
CA ASN A 343 -15.39 16.55 -1.64
C ASN A 343 -16.64 15.63 -1.74
N PRO A 344 -16.58 14.47 -2.43
CA PRO A 344 -17.70 13.53 -2.48
C PRO A 344 -17.92 12.75 -1.17
N PHE A 345 -16.91 12.69 -0.29
CA PHE A 345 -16.98 12.03 1.02
C PHE A 345 -17.05 13.06 2.15
N TRP A 346 -17.99 13.99 2.06
CA TRP A 346 -18.16 15.08 3.04
C TRP A 346 -18.77 14.60 4.37
N TRP A 347 -19.48 13.47 4.34
CA TRP A 347 -20.26 12.92 5.44
C TRP A 347 -19.45 12.05 6.43
N THR A 348 -18.24 11.60 6.06
CA THR A 348 -17.40 10.69 6.86
C THR A 348 -15.95 11.14 6.94
N HIS A 349 -15.25 10.76 8.01
CA HIS A 349 -13.82 11.00 8.18
C HIS A 349 -13.10 9.75 8.69
N GLN A 350 -12.15 9.23 7.91
CA GLN A 350 -11.49 7.93 8.17
C GLN A 350 -10.76 7.83 9.51
N ARG A 351 -10.32 8.96 10.11
CA ARG A 351 -9.72 8.93 11.45
C ARG A 351 -10.74 8.72 12.56
N HIS A 352 -11.98 9.19 12.38
CA HIS A 352 -13.05 9.13 13.39
C HIS A 352 -13.97 7.93 13.18
N ASP A 353 -14.45 7.73 11.96
CA ASP A 353 -15.38 6.63 11.63
C ASP A 353 -14.65 5.32 11.31
N GLY A 354 -13.38 5.39 10.90
CA GLY A 354 -12.67 4.31 10.22
C GLY A 354 -12.97 4.25 8.72
N LYS A 355 -12.49 3.21 8.03
CA LYS A 355 -12.81 2.97 6.61
C LYS A 355 -14.10 2.15 6.50
N LEU A 356 -15.17 2.76 5.98
CA LEU A 356 -16.51 2.18 5.97
C LEU A 356 -16.83 1.26 4.76
N TRP A 357 -15.85 0.98 3.90
CA TRP A 357 -16.02 0.07 2.75
C TRP A 357 -14.67 -0.53 2.31
N ASN A 358 -14.71 -1.72 1.71
CA ASN A 358 -13.53 -2.36 1.13
C ASN A 358 -13.85 -2.93 -0.27
N LEU A 359 -13.12 -2.47 -1.29
CA LEU A 359 -13.33 -2.85 -2.69
C LEU A 359 -12.17 -3.68 -3.26
N ASN A 360 -11.33 -4.27 -2.39
CA ASN A 360 -10.22 -5.11 -2.82
C ASN A 360 -10.71 -6.35 -3.59
N ASN A 361 -11.81 -6.97 -3.14
CA ASN A 361 -12.40 -8.15 -3.78
C ASN A 361 -12.94 -7.83 -5.17
N TYR A 362 -13.67 -6.71 -5.32
CA TYR A 362 -14.16 -6.23 -6.62
C TYR A 362 -13.07 -6.22 -7.71
N ARG A 363 -11.84 -5.81 -7.35
CA ARG A 363 -10.70 -5.80 -8.27
C ARG A 363 -10.25 -7.21 -8.67
N THR A 364 -10.19 -8.14 -7.71
CA THR A 364 -9.86 -9.55 -7.96
C THR A 364 -10.91 -10.21 -8.84
N ASP A 365 -12.18 -10.04 -8.50
CA ASP A 365 -13.30 -10.68 -9.17
C ASP A 365 -13.53 -10.08 -10.57
N MET A 366 -13.20 -8.80 -10.77
CA MET A 366 -13.14 -8.18 -12.10
C MET A 366 -12.07 -8.81 -12.99
N ILE A 367 -10.89 -9.12 -12.45
CA ILE A 367 -9.83 -9.78 -13.24
C ILE A 367 -10.31 -11.17 -13.68
N GLN A 368 -10.96 -11.93 -12.80
CA GLN A 368 -11.51 -13.25 -13.13
C GLN A 368 -12.63 -13.16 -14.18
N ALA A 369 -13.58 -12.24 -14.02
CA ALA A 369 -14.67 -12.01 -14.97
C ALA A 369 -14.21 -11.58 -16.38
N LEU A 370 -12.99 -11.05 -16.51
CA LEU A 370 -12.37 -10.66 -17.77
C LEU A 370 -11.46 -11.75 -18.37
N GLY A 371 -11.50 -13.00 -17.86
CA GLY A 371 -10.69 -14.12 -18.36
C GLY A 371 -9.33 -14.27 -17.68
N GLY A 372 -9.18 -13.76 -16.46
CA GLY A 372 -7.91 -13.78 -15.73
C GLY A 372 -6.90 -12.77 -16.28
N VAL A 373 -5.68 -12.78 -15.72
CA VAL A 373 -4.63 -11.84 -16.16
C VAL A 373 -4.18 -12.15 -17.60
N GLU A 374 -4.03 -13.42 -17.96
CA GLU A 374 -3.59 -13.83 -19.30
C GLU A 374 -4.61 -13.43 -20.37
N GLY A 375 -5.90 -13.73 -20.18
CA GLY A 375 -6.97 -13.31 -21.10
C GLY A 375 -7.05 -11.79 -21.28
N ILE A 376 -6.84 -11.02 -20.21
CA ILE A 376 -6.70 -9.55 -20.30
C ILE A 376 -5.51 -9.15 -21.17
N LEU A 377 -4.35 -9.81 -21.02
CA LEU A 377 -3.11 -9.42 -21.69
C LEU A 377 -3.07 -9.82 -23.17
N GLU A 378 -3.82 -10.83 -23.62
CA GLU A 378 -4.00 -11.12 -25.05
C GLU A 378 -4.56 -9.93 -25.84
N HIS A 379 -5.40 -9.10 -25.22
CA HIS A 379 -5.95 -7.88 -25.83
C HIS A 379 -4.93 -6.73 -26.00
N THR A 380 -3.70 -6.91 -25.50
CA THR A 380 -2.69 -5.85 -25.29
C THR A 380 -1.38 -6.12 -26.02
N LEU A 381 -0.53 -5.10 -26.13
CA LEU A 381 0.82 -5.22 -26.68
C LEU A 381 1.84 -5.84 -25.69
N PHE A 382 1.38 -6.57 -24.66
CA PHE A 382 2.23 -7.25 -23.67
C PHE A 382 3.24 -8.18 -24.32
N LYS A 383 2.78 -9.14 -25.14
CA LYS A 383 3.67 -10.09 -25.84
C LYS A 383 4.70 -9.37 -26.73
N GLY A 384 4.36 -8.21 -27.29
CA GLY A 384 5.26 -7.32 -28.04
C GLY A 384 6.46 -6.78 -27.25
N THR A 385 6.33 -6.64 -25.92
CA THR A 385 7.44 -6.24 -25.03
C THR A 385 8.48 -7.34 -24.80
N TYR A 386 8.12 -8.60 -25.07
CA TYR A 386 8.93 -9.80 -24.78
C TYR A 386 9.45 -9.82 -23.32
N PHE A 387 8.56 -9.54 -22.36
CA PHE A 387 8.80 -9.88 -20.96
C PHE A 387 8.44 -11.36 -20.73
N PRO A 388 9.18 -12.09 -19.87
CA PRO A 388 8.93 -13.52 -19.63
C PRO A 388 7.68 -13.77 -18.78
N THR A 389 7.33 -12.83 -17.90
CA THR A 389 6.12 -12.85 -17.07
C THR A 389 5.53 -11.43 -17.00
N TRP A 390 4.27 -11.34 -16.61
CA TRP A 390 3.59 -10.07 -16.29
C TRP A 390 3.82 -9.64 -14.83
N GLU A 391 4.29 -10.55 -13.98
CA GLU A 391 4.62 -10.30 -12.58
C GLU A 391 5.79 -9.30 -12.48
N GLY A 392 5.82 -8.49 -11.42
CA GLY A 392 6.86 -7.48 -11.23
C GLY A 392 6.80 -6.26 -12.17
N LEU A 393 5.99 -6.29 -13.24
CA LEU A 393 5.81 -5.15 -14.13
C LEU A 393 5.11 -4.00 -13.43
N PHE A 394 5.62 -2.78 -13.66
CA PHE A 394 4.96 -1.56 -13.25
C PHE A 394 5.03 -0.48 -14.33
N TRP A 395 3.93 0.24 -14.45
CA TRP A 395 3.89 1.48 -15.20
C TRP A 395 4.70 2.54 -14.47
N GLU A 396 5.51 3.31 -15.20
CA GLU A 396 6.04 4.55 -14.66
C GLU A 396 4.86 5.41 -14.18
N LYS A 397 4.90 5.78 -12.90
CA LYS A 397 4.01 6.82 -12.38
C LYS A 397 4.38 8.08 -13.14
N ALA A 398 3.40 8.71 -13.80
CA ALA A 398 3.57 9.83 -14.74
C ALA A 398 4.00 11.13 -14.05
N SER A 399 5.18 11.08 -13.44
CA SER A 399 5.74 12.03 -12.49
C SER A 399 7.28 12.06 -12.55
N GLY A 400 7.91 11.38 -13.49
CA GLY A 400 9.34 11.57 -13.79
C GLY A 400 9.52 12.82 -14.64
N PHE A 401 9.30 12.66 -15.95
CA PHE A 401 9.40 13.75 -16.91
C PHE A 401 8.27 14.79 -16.75
N GLU A 402 7.02 14.35 -16.58
CA GLU A 402 5.85 15.24 -16.52
C GLU A 402 5.90 16.16 -15.30
N GLU A 403 6.39 15.70 -14.15
CA GLU A 403 6.55 16.53 -12.95
C GLU A 403 7.67 17.56 -13.13
N SER A 404 8.81 17.14 -13.70
CA SER A 404 9.92 18.06 -14.03
C SER A 404 9.50 19.19 -14.99
N MET A 405 8.54 18.90 -15.89
CA MET A 405 7.99 19.86 -16.85
C MET A 405 6.83 20.68 -16.28
N LYS A 406 6.04 20.13 -15.34
CA LYS A 406 4.93 20.82 -14.66
C LYS A 406 5.40 22.03 -13.85
N TYR A 407 6.60 21.97 -13.28
CA TYR A 407 7.23 23.09 -12.56
C TYR A 407 7.98 24.07 -13.47
N LYS A 408 8.15 23.77 -14.77
CA LYS A 408 8.71 24.71 -15.74
C LYS A 408 7.62 25.64 -16.30
N LYS A 409 8.04 26.84 -16.72
CA LYS A 409 7.14 27.85 -17.32
C LYS A 409 6.79 27.45 -18.76
N LEU A 410 5.72 26.67 -18.91
CA LEU A 410 5.20 26.19 -20.19
C LEU A 410 4.05 27.05 -20.72
N THR A 411 3.90 27.11 -22.04
CA THR A 411 2.72 27.69 -22.69
C THR A 411 1.49 26.80 -22.51
N ASN A 412 0.28 27.37 -22.67
CA ASN A 412 -0.96 26.60 -22.57
C ASN A 412 -1.05 25.49 -23.66
N ALA A 413 -0.47 25.72 -24.84
CA ALA A 413 -0.35 24.71 -25.89
C ALA A 413 0.56 23.54 -25.46
N GLN A 414 1.72 23.83 -24.86
CA GLN A 414 2.62 22.79 -24.32
C GLN A 414 1.96 21.98 -23.20
N ARG A 415 1.20 22.62 -22.31
CA ARG A 415 0.40 21.94 -21.28
C ARG A 415 -0.67 21.02 -21.86
N SER A 416 -1.33 21.44 -22.95
CA SER A 416 -2.28 20.59 -23.69
C SER A 416 -1.57 19.36 -24.29
N GLY A 417 -0.37 19.54 -24.87
CA GLY A 417 0.45 18.45 -25.40
C GLY A 417 0.87 17.43 -24.34
N LEU A 418 1.29 17.86 -23.14
CA LEU A 418 1.63 16.96 -22.03
C LEU A 418 0.47 16.04 -21.64
N ASN A 419 -0.77 16.54 -21.62
CA ASN A 419 -1.95 15.74 -21.32
C ASN A 419 -2.26 14.66 -22.38
N GLN A 420 -1.62 14.69 -23.56
CA GLN A 420 -1.78 13.65 -24.58
C GLN A 420 -0.87 12.43 -24.34
N ILE A 421 0.21 12.56 -23.56
CA ILE A 421 1.19 11.48 -23.35
C ILE A 421 0.54 10.23 -22.71
N PRO A 422 -0.26 10.33 -21.62
CA PRO A 422 -0.94 9.16 -21.04
C PRO A 422 -1.97 8.53 -22.00
N ASN A 423 -2.64 9.34 -22.83
CA ASN A 423 -3.60 8.84 -23.80
C ASN A 423 -2.92 8.06 -24.94
N ARG A 424 -1.73 8.50 -25.38
CA ARG A 424 -0.92 7.77 -26.37
C ARG A 424 -0.47 6.43 -25.81
N ARG A 425 0.01 6.40 -24.57
CA ARG A 425 0.37 5.17 -23.83
C ARG A 425 -0.79 4.18 -23.76
N PHE A 426 -1.98 4.65 -23.37
CA PHE A 426 -3.21 3.85 -23.34
C PHE A 426 -3.58 3.31 -24.73
N THR A 427 -3.54 4.15 -25.78
CA THR A 427 -3.87 3.71 -27.15
C THR A 427 -2.89 2.65 -27.67
N LEU A 428 -1.60 2.78 -27.32
CA LEU A 428 -0.56 1.82 -27.73
C LEU A 428 -0.69 0.49 -26.97
N TRP A 429 -0.99 0.53 -25.67
CA TRP A 429 -1.16 -0.68 -24.87
C TRP A 429 -2.29 -1.57 -25.40
N TRP A 430 -3.46 -0.96 -25.66
CA TRP A 430 -4.64 -1.66 -26.20
C TRP A 430 -4.67 -1.71 -27.73
N SER A 431 -3.54 -1.46 -28.42
CA SER A 431 -3.54 -1.33 -29.88
C SER A 431 -4.00 -2.58 -30.64
N PRO A 432 -3.69 -3.83 -30.24
CA PRO A 432 -4.16 -5.02 -30.97
C PRO A 432 -5.68 -5.14 -31.00
N THR A 433 -6.37 -4.69 -29.94
CA THR A 433 -7.85 -4.69 -29.87
C THR A 433 -8.47 -3.45 -30.52
N ILE A 434 -7.85 -2.26 -30.38
CA ILE A 434 -8.41 -1.01 -30.92
C ILE A 434 -8.21 -0.87 -32.44
N ASN A 435 -7.11 -1.42 -32.97
CA ASN A 435 -6.77 -1.42 -34.40
C ASN A 435 -6.88 -2.83 -35.01
N ARG A 436 -7.98 -3.52 -34.69
CA ARG A 436 -8.30 -4.85 -35.18
C ARG A 436 -8.93 -4.84 -36.59
N ALA A 437 -8.82 -5.94 -37.32
CA ALA A 437 -9.37 -6.11 -38.66
C ALA A 437 -10.90 -6.30 -38.69
N ASN A 438 -11.52 -6.86 -37.65
CA ASN A 438 -12.97 -7.08 -37.55
C ASN A 438 -13.73 -5.77 -37.29
N VAL A 439 -13.90 -5.01 -38.38
CA VAL A 439 -14.44 -3.65 -38.42
C VAL A 439 -15.44 -3.56 -39.56
N TYR A 440 -16.71 -3.34 -39.23
CA TYR A 440 -17.85 -3.39 -40.16
C TYR A 440 -17.72 -2.46 -41.38
N VAL A 441 -17.03 -1.31 -41.23
CA VAL A 441 -16.64 -0.40 -42.32
C VAL A 441 -15.31 0.26 -41.96
N GLY A 442 -14.29 0.13 -42.82
CA GLY A 442 -13.01 0.81 -42.65
C GLY A 442 -12.09 0.68 -43.86
N PHE A 443 -11.49 1.79 -44.28
CA PHE A 443 -10.39 1.78 -45.25
C PHE A 443 -9.11 1.29 -44.55
N GLN A 444 -8.59 0.14 -44.98
CA GLN A 444 -7.29 -0.38 -44.58
C GLN A 444 -6.18 0.46 -45.23
N VAL A 445 -5.30 1.05 -44.41
CA VAL A 445 -4.19 1.88 -44.89
C VAL A 445 -2.88 1.35 -44.32
N GLN A 446 -1.92 1.02 -45.18
CA GLN A 446 -0.58 0.64 -44.75
C GLN A 446 0.21 1.89 -44.28
N LEU A 447 1.00 1.75 -43.21
CA LEU A 447 1.91 2.81 -42.75
C LEU A 447 3.23 2.79 -43.54
N ASP A 448 3.65 3.97 -44.02
CA ASP A 448 4.87 4.17 -44.81
C ASP A 448 6.10 3.48 -44.17
N LEU A 449 6.89 2.78 -45.00
CA LEU A 449 8.12 2.06 -44.61
C LEU A 449 7.91 0.91 -43.59
N THR A 450 6.68 0.45 -43.38
CA THR A 450 6.35 -0.66 -42.47
C THR A 450 5.27 -1.56 -43.05
N GLY A 451 5.15 -2.79 -42.55
CA GLY A 451 4.06 -3.71 -42.91
C GLY A 451 2.77 -3.53 -42.11
N ILE A 452 2.62 -2.42 -41.36
CA ILE A 452 1.51 -2.25 -40.41
C ILE A 452 0.29 -1.69 -41.11
N PHE A 453 -0.85 -2.35 -40.94
CA PHE A 453 -2.15 -1.88 -41.40
C PHE A 453 -2.90 -1.12 -40.32
N MET A 454 -3.39 0.06 -40.66
CA MET A 454 -4.30 0.86 -39.85
C MET A 454 -5.72 0.65 -40.36
N HIS A 455 -6.60 0.06 -39.54
CA HIS A 455 -8.00 -0.19 -39.88
C HIS A 455 -8.89 1.04 -39.58
N GLY A 456 -8.31 2.23 -39.44
CA GLY A 456 -9.03 3.48 -39.20
C GLY A 456 -8.12 4.65 -38.84
N LYS A 457 -8.67 5.88 -38.88
CA LYS A 457 -7.92 7.11 -38.55
C LYS A 457 -7.81 7.31 -37.03
N ILE A 458 -6.83 6.64 -36.40
CA ILE A 458 -6.48 6.79 -34.98
C ILE A 458 -5.13 7.54 -34.87
N PRO A 459 -5.11 8.87 -34.67
CA PRO A 459 -3.87 9.65 -34.77
C PRO A 459 -2.85 9.35 -33.66
N THR A 460 -3.32 9.12 -32.42
CA THR A 460 -2.46 8.81 -31.26
C THR A 460 -1.69 7.50 -31.45
N LEU A 461 -2.30 6.51 -32.09
CA LEU A 461 -1.67 5.24 -32.45
C LEU A 461 -0.67 5.42 -33.60
N LYS A 462 -1.07 6.06 -34.70
CA LYS A 462 -0.19 6.32 -35.86
C LYS A 462 1.13 6.98 -35.45
N ILE A 463 1.07 8.03 -34.61
CA ILE A 463 2.27 8.73 -34.11
C ILE A 463 3.17 7.78 -33.31
N SER A 464 2.59 6.91 -32.49
CA SER A 464 3.34 6.01 -31.61
C SER A 464 4.01 4.87 -32.38
N LEU A 465 3.32 4.28 -33.37
CA LEU A 465 3.90 3.26 -34.25
C LEU A 465 5.04 3.84 -35.12
N ILE A 466 4.86 5.04 -35.68
CA ILE A 466 5.94 5.74 -36.42
C ILE A 466 7.15 6.00 -35.52
N GLN A 467 6.96 6.38 -34.25
CA GLN A 467 8.06 6.57 -33.31
C GLN A 467 8.79 5.26 -32.95
N ILE A 468 8.08 4.13 -32.89
CA ILE A 468 8.69 2.81 -32.68
C ILE A 468 9.52 2.42 -33.91
N PHE A 469 8.95 2.49 -35.12
CA PHE A 469 9.61 2.01 -36.35
C PHE A 469 10.54 3.03 -37.05
N ARG A 470 10.77 4.20 -36.45
CA ARG A 470 11.66 5.26 -36.97
C ARG A 470 13.06 4.76 -37.37
N ALA A 471 13.69 5.47 -38.31
CA ALA A 471 15.02 5.14 -38.85
C ALA A 471 15.09 3.72 -39.45
N HIS A 472 14.06 3.39 -40.25
CA HIS A 472 13.99 2.19 -41.08
C HIS A 472 14.05 0.87 -40.29
N LEU A 473 13.48 0.84 -39.08
CA LEU A 473 13.60 -0.32 -38.19
C LEU A 473 13.01 -1.60 -38.79
N TRP A 474 11.90 -1.49 -39.54
CA TRP A 474 11.27 -2.63 -40.21
C TRP A 474 12.22 -3.32 -41.19
N GLN A 475 12.86 -2.55 -42.08
CA GLN A 475 13.85 -3.03 -43.03
C GLN A 475 15.05 -3.66 -42.31
N LYS A 476 15.54 -3.01 -41.25
CA LYS A 476 16.68 -3.50 -40.44
C LYS A 476 16.40 -4.79 -39.68
N VAL A 477 15.17 -4.99 -39.20
CA VAL A 477 14.77 -6.25 -38.56
C VAL A 477 14.76 -7.38 -39.59
N HIS A 478 14.22 -7.15 -40.80
CA HIS A 478 14.22 -8.15 -41.87
C HIS A 478 15.65 -8.52 -42.27
N GLU A 479 16.46 -7.52 -42.63
CA GLU A 479 17.84 -7.75 -43.05
C GLU A 479 18.70 -8.40 -41.97
N SER A 480 18.57 -8.01 -40.70
CA SER A 480 19.34 -8.62 -39.61
C SER A 480 18.99 -10.10 -39.42
N ILE A 481 17.73 -10.49 -39.60
CA ILE A 481 17.31 -11.89 -39.46
C ILE A 481 17.76 -12.72 -40.67
N VAL A 482 17.74 -12.15 -41.88
CA VAL A 482 18.33 -12.78 -43.08
C VAL A 482 19.82 -13.03 -42.86
N MET A 483 20.57 -12.03 -42.38
CA MET A 483 22.01 -12.18 -42.12
C MET A 483 22.31 -13.22 -41.03
N ASP A 484 21.56 -13.22 -39.93
CA ASP A 484 21.73 -14.21 -38.85
C ASP A 484 21.46 -15.64 -39.37
N LEU A 485 20.47 -15.83 -40.25
CA LEU A 485 20.19 -17.13 -40.87
C LEU A 485 21.27 -17.58 -41.86
N CYS A 486 21.79 -16.67 -42.70
CA CYS A 486 22.94 -16.99 -43.58
C CYS A 486 24.11 -17.52 -42.76
N GLN A 487 24.51 -16.82 -41.69
CA GLN A 487 25.62 -17.25 -40.81
C GLN A 487 25.39 -18.60 -40.12
N VAL A 488 24.14 -18.99 -39.88
CA VAL A 488 23.80 -20.31 -39.33
C VAL A 488 23.94 -21.40 -40.39
N PHE A 489 23.51 -21.15 -41.63
CA PHE A 489 23.71 -22.12 -42.73
C PHE A 489 25.20 -22.22 -43.14
N ASP A 490 25.95 -21.12 -43.12
CA ASP A 490 27.41 -21.11 -43.36
C ASP A 490 28.19 -21.98 -42.35
N GLN A 491 27.65 -22.22 -41.14
CA GLN A 491 28.27 -23.06 -40.12
C GLN A 491 27.95 -24.56 -40.27
N GLU A 492 26.94 -24.91 -41.07
CA GLU A 492 26.38 -26.26 -41.17
C GLU A 492 26.46 -26.82 -42.61
N LEU A 493 27.33 -26.24 -43.46
CA LEU A 493 27.52 -26.62 -44.87
C LEU A 493 27.79 -28.13 -45.02
N ASP A 494 28.81 -28.63 -44.33
CA ASP A 494 29.23 -30.04 -44.39
C ASP A 494 28.16 -30.99 -43.83
N ALA A 495 27.43 -30.56 -42.80
CA ALA A 495 26.44 -31.39 -42.10
C ALA A 495 25.10 -31.49 -42.86
N LEU A 496 24.83 -30.53 -43.75
CA LEU A 496 23.60 -30.44 -44.55
C LEU A 496 23.81 -30.67 -46.06
N GLU A 497 25.02 -31.02 -46.49
CA GLU A 497 25.41 -31.24 -47.90
C GLU A 497 25.13 -30.00 -48.80
N ILE A 498 25.31 -28.80 -48.25
CA ILE A 498 25.13 -27.52 -48.94
C ILE A 498 26.46 -27.12 -49.60
N GLU A 499 26.43 -26.81 -50.89
CA GLU A 499 27.60 -26.34 -51.65
C GLU A 499 27.86 -24.85 -51.39
N THR A 500 26.82 -24.00 -51.50
CA THR A 500 26.93 -22.57 -51.21
C THR A 500 25.65 -22.00 -50.59
N VAL A 501 25.82 -20.98 -49.75
CA VAL A 501 24.75 -20.16 -49.17
C VAL A 501 24.84 -18.77 -49.78
N GLN A 502 23.93 -18.43 -50.69
CA GLN A 502 23.88 -17.12 -51.32
C GLN A 502 22.78 -16.26 -50.69
N LYS A 503 23.15 -15.12 -50.08
CA LYS A 503 22.19 -14.06 -49.76
C LYS A 503 21.78 -13.34 -51.05
N GLU A 504 20.49 -13.25 -51.31
CA GLU A 504 19.95 -12.58 -52.49
C GLU A 504 19.99 -11.04 -52.39
N THR A 505 19.96 -10.39 -53.56
CA THR A 505 19.96 -8.92 -53.65
C THR A 505 18.55 -8.34 -53.39
N ILE A 506 18.17 -8.32 -52.11
CA ILE A 506 16.83 -7.94 -51.65
C ILE A 506 16.48 -6.49 -52.04
N HIS A 507 15.36 -6.33 -52.76
CA HIS A 507 14.84 -5.01 -53.10
C HIS A 507 14.47 -4.19 -51.84
N PRO A 508 14.85 -2.90 -51.71
CA PRO A 508 14.71 -2.13 -50.46
C PRO A 508 13.30 -2.02 -49.86
N ARG A 509 12.25 -2.29 -50.66
CA ARG A 509 10.85 -2.28 -50.20
C ARG A 509 10.24 -3.67 -49.95
N LYS A 510 10.98 -4.76 -50.21
CA LYS A 510 10.48 -6.14 -50.14
C LYS A 510 9.94 -6.50 -48.75
N SER A 511 10.69 -6.16 -47.71
CA SER A 511 10.36 -6.48 -46.31
C SER A 511 8.98 -6.01 -45.84
N TYR A 512 8.36 -5.02 -46.50
CA TYR A 512 7.01 -4.53 -46.21
C TYR A 512 6.06 -4.56 -47.43
N LYS A 513 6.39 -5.33 -48.48
CA LYS A 513 5.50 -5.55 -49.64
C LYS A 513 4.62 -6.78 -49.36
N MET A 514 3.39 -6.56 -48.91
CA MET A 514 2.49 -7.64 -48.43
C MET A 514 1.74 -8.42 -49.52
N ASN A 515 1.95 -8.06 -50.79
CA ASN A 515 1.19 -8.59 -51.92
C ASN A 515 1.99 -9.57 -52.80
N SER A 516 3.31 -9.45 -52.87
CA SER A 516 4.19 -10.45 -53.51
C SER A 516 5.61 -10.33 -52.98
N SER A 517 6.37 -11.43 -53.12
CA SER A 517 7.69 -11.61 -52.50
C SER A 517 8.72 -12.19 -53.47
N CYS A 518 9.93 -12.39 -52.98
CA CYS A 518 11.05 -13.09 -53.62
C CYS A 518 11.89 -13.79 -52.54
N ALA A 519 12.79 -14.69 -52.94
CA ALA A 519 13.77 -15.29 -52.04
C ALA A 519 14.68 -14.23 -51.38
N ASP A 520 15.08 -14.49 -50.14
CA ASP A 520 16.11 -13.72 -49.41
C ASP A 520 17.44 -14.48 -49.32
N ILE A 521 17.39 -15.81 -49.28
CA ILE A 521 18.54 -16.71 -49.23
C ILE A 521 18.29 -17.85 -50.23
N LEU A 522 19.33 -18.26 -50.95
CA LEU A 522 19.37 -19.43 -51.81
C LEU A 522 20.45 -20.40 -51.30
N LEU A 523 20.10 -21.67 -51.18
CA LEU A 523 21.00 -22.77 -50.88
C LEU A 523 21.13 -23.63 -52.13
N ASP A 524 22.35 -23.83 -52.62
CA ASP A 524 22.65 -24.81 -53.67
C ASP A 524 23.16 -26.09 -52.99
N THR A 525 22.62 -27.26 -53.35
CA THR A 525 22.90 -28.56 -52.70
C THR A 525 23.63 -29.52 -53.65
N MET A 526 24.51 -30.36 -53.11
CA MET A 526 25.28 -31.35 -53.88
C MET A 526 24.41 -32.29 -54.74
N ASP A 527 24.95 -32.75 -55.87
CA ASP A 527 24.27 -33.39 -57.01
C ASP A 527 23.44 -34.68 -56.75
N ASN A 528 23.37 -35.19 -55.52
CA ASN A 528 22.70 -36.46 -55.19
C ASN A 528 21.22 -36.33 -54.77
N THR A 529 20.61 -35.14 -54.82
CA THR A 529 19.20 -34.94 -54.41
C THR A 529 18.28 -34.54 -55.58
N THR A 530 16.97 -34.74 -55.43
CA THR A 530 15.96 -34.43 -56.45
C THR A 530 15.74 -32.93 -56.72
N THR A 531 16.42 -32.03 -56.01
CA THR A 531 16.22 -30.57 -56.10
C THR A 531 17.53 -29.86 -55.75
N GLN A 532 18.27 -29.38 -56.75
CA GLN A 532 19.58 -28.73 -56.57
C GLN A 532 19.54 -27.35 -55.89
N LYS A 533 18.36 -26.71 -55.82
CA LYS A 533 18.20 -25.32 -55.33
C LYS A 533 17.07 -25.21 -54.32
N TYR A 534 17.34 -24.61 -53.16
CA TYR A 534 16.38 -24.42 -52.09
C TYR A 534 16.38 -22.98 -51.55
N TRP A 535 15.24 -22.30 -51.56
CA TRP A 535 15.16 -20.89 -51.13
C TRP A 535 14.55 -20.69 -49.74
N LEU A 536 14.92 -19.59 -49.07
CA LEU A 536 14.26 -19.09 -47.87
C LEU A 536 13.69 -17.69 -48.10
N ASP A 537 12.47 -17.45 -47.64
CA ASP A 537 11.79 -16.16 -47.64
C ASP A 537 11.39 -15.77 -46.20
N ILE A 538 11.94 -14.67 -45.68
CA ILE A 538 11.59 -14.14 -44.36
C ILE A 538 10.51 -13.06 -44.53
N GLN A 539 9.36 -13.29 -43.90
CA GLN A 539 8.20 -12.40 -43.87
C GLN A 539 8.00 -11.80 -42.48
N LEU A 540 7.94 -10.46 -42.41
CA LEU A 540 7.60 -9.74 -41.18
C LEU A 540 6.12 -9.36 -41.16
N ARG A 541 5.51 -9.44 -39.98
CA ARG A 541 4.09 -9.14 -39.76
C ARG A 541 3.91 -8.29 -38.51
N TRP A 542 2.82 -7.54 -38.46
CA TRP A 542 2.34 -6.89 -37.24
C TRP A 542 0.88 -7.30 -37.03
N GLY A 543 0.65 -8.26 -36.14
CA GLY A 543 -0.68 -8.80 -35.87
C GLY A 543 -1.59 -7.88 -35.07
N ASP A 544 -2.85 -8.28 -34.99
CA ASP A 544 -3.88 -7.67 -34.16
C ASP A 544 -4.59 -8.74 -33.31
N TYR A 545 -5.66 -8.38 -32.60
CA TYR A 545 -6.38 -9.36 -31.77
C TYR A 545 -7.12 -10.42 -32.59
N ASP A 546 -7.65 -10.08 -33.77
CA ASP A 546 -8.41 -11.01 -34.63
C ASP A 546 -7.51 -12.01 -35.37
N SER A 547 -6.28 -11.59 -35.67
CA SER A 547 -5.36 -12.32 -36.52
C SER A 547 -3.93 -12.16 -36.01
N HIS A 548 -3.49 -13.12 -35.20
CA HIS A 548 -2.10 -13.26 -34.73
C HIS A 548 -1.57 -14.71 -34.74
N ASP A 549 -2.36 -15.64 -35.27
CA ASP A 549 -1.91 -16.99 -35.64
C ASP A 549 -0.89 -16.87 -36.80
N VAL A 550 0.38 -17.04 -36.46
CA VAL A 550 1.51 -16.95 -37.38
C VAL A 550 1.68 -18.20 -38.24
N GLU A 551 1.20 -19.37 -37.81
CA GLU A 551 1.30 -20.61 -38.57
C GLU A 551 0.35 -20.59 -39.76
N ARG A 552 -0.91 -20.22 -39.52
CA ARG A 552 -1.91 -20.03 -40.58
C ARG A 552 -1.49 -18.93 -41.55
N TYR A 553 -0.87 -17.86 -41.06
CA TYR A 553 -0.33 -16.81 -41.92
C TYR A 553 0.84 -17.31 -42.79
N ALA A 554 1.82 -18.02 -42.22
CA ALA A 554 2.96 -18.57 -42.97
C ALA A 554 2.49 -19.51 -44.07
N ARG A 555 1.56 -20.43 -43.75
CA ARG A 555 0.96 -21.36 -44.71
C ARG A 555 0.20 -20.64 -45.83
N ALA A 556 -0.65 -19.66 -45.47
CA ALA A 556 -1.39 -18.89 -46.46
C ALA A 556 -0.44 -18.17 -47.42
N LYS A 557 0.55 -17.44 -46.89
CA LYS A 557 1.51 -16.69 -47.71
C LYS A 557 2.42 -17.56 -48.56
N PHE A 558 2.85 -18.73 -48.07
CA PHE A 558 3.61 -19.67 -48.88
C PHE A 558 2.80 -20.14 -50.09
N LEU A 559 1.54 -20.54 -49.88
CA LEU A 559 0.66 -21.00 -50.96
C LEU A 559 0.28 -19.87 -51.92
N ASP A 560 -0.07 -18.68 -51.40
CA ASP A 560 -0.33 -17.48 -52.21
C ASP A 560 0.88 -17.16 -53.11
N TYR A 561 2.08 -17.02 -52.55
CA TYR A 561 3.25 -16.59 -53.31
C TYR A 561 3.86 -17.67 -54.21
N THR A 562 3.65 -18.96 -53.95
CA THR A 562 4.12 -20.05 -54.85
C THR A 562 3.14 -20.38 -55.98
N THR A 563 1.89 -19.88 -55.90
CA THR A 563 0.87 -20.04 -56.96
C THR A 563 0.60 -18.76 -57.75
N ASP A 564 0.92 -17.58 -57.19
CA ASP A 564 0.80 -16.28 -57.86
C ASP A 564 2.00 -15.97 -58.76
N ASN A 565 1.73 -15.78 -60.05
CA ASN A 565 2.73 -15.41 -61.07
C ASN A 565 3.43 -14.05 -60.81
N MET A 566 2.96 -13.22 -59.87
CA MET A 566 3.61 -11.95 -59.49
C MET A 566 4.75 -12.13 -58.47
N SER A 567 4.91 -13.31 -57.87
CA SER A 567 6.06 -13.67 -57.03
C SER A 567 6.96 -14.64 -57.80
N ILE A 568 8.28 -14.45 -57.73
CA ILE A 568 9.24 -15.26 -58.48
C ILE A 568 10.25 -15.86 -57.48
N TYR A 569 10.36 -17.19 -57.51
CA TYR A 569 11.32 -17.95 -56.71
C TYR A 569 12.24 -18.79 -57.62
N PRO A 570 13.52 -19.01 -57.24
CA PRO A 570 14.48 -19.75 -58.08
C PRO A 570 14.15 -21.23 -58.29
N SER A 571 13.31 -21.84 -57.43
CA SER A 571 12.87 -23.23 -57.54
C SER A 571 11.49 -23.44 -56.91
N PRO A 572 10.80 -24.56 -57.18
CA PRO A 572 9.55 -24.92 -56.48
C PRO A 572 9.75 -25.27 -54.99
N THR A 573 10.99 -25.52 -54.57
CA THR A 573 11.35 -26.02 -53.25
C THR A 573 12.01 -24.94 -52.38
N GLY A 574 11.35 -24.60 -51.28
CA GLY A 574 11.86 -23.65 -50.31
C GLY A 574 10.96 -23.51 -49.10
N LEU A 575 11.23 -22.50 -48.28
CA LEU A 575 10.61 -22.28 -46.98
C LEU A 575 10.29 -20.79 -46.76
N LEU A 576 9.08 -20.52 -46.29
CA LEU A 576 8.70 -19.19 -45.82
C LEU A 576 8.67 -19.17 -44.29
N ILE A 577 9.46 -18.26 -43.70
CA ILE A 577 9.53 -18.02 -42.24
C ILE A 577 8.76 -16.74 -41.95
N ALA A 578 7.66 -16.83 -41.20
CA ALA A 578 6.85 -15.68 -40.79
C ALA A 578 7.12 -15.30 -39.33
N ILE A 579 7.23 -14.00 -39.05
CA ILE A 579 7.50 -13.46 -37.72
C ILE A 579 6.52 -12.34 -37.40
N ASP A 580 5.74 -12.50 -36.33
CA ASP A 580 4.83 -11.47 -35.83
C ASP A 580 5.53 -10.59 -34.79
N LEU A 581 5.80 -9.35 -35.19
CA LEU A 581 6.48 -8.34 -34.39
C LEU A 581 5.60 -7.75 -33.26
N ALA A 582 4.28 -7.89 -33.34
CA ALA A 582 3.36 -7.40 -32.31
C ALA A 582 3.24 -8.40 -31.14
N TYR A 583 3.40 -9.70 -31.42
CA TYR A 583 3.26 -10.78 -30.44
C TYR A 583 4.55 -11.58 -30.17
N ASN A 584 5.67 -11.25 -30.84
CA ASN A 584 6.94 -12.01 -30.81
C ASN A 584 6.77 -13.52 -31.13
N LEU A 585 5.80 -13.86 -31.98
CA LEU A 585 5.57 -15.22 -32.46
C LEU A 585 6.32 -15.45 -33.78
N HIS A 586 6.70 -16.70 -34.07
CA HIS A 586 7.29 -17.08 -35.35
C HIS A 586 6.84 -18.49 -35.73
N SER A 587 6.77 -18.78 -37.02
CA SER A 587 6.57 -20.12 -37.57
C SER A 587 7.13 -20.19 -38.99
N ALA A 588 7.30 -21.40 -39.52
CA ALA A 588 7.82 -21.62 -40.86
C ALA A 588 7.01 -22.69 -41.59
N TYR A 589 6.70 -22.44 -42.86
CA TYR A 589 5.93 -23.34 -43.71
C TYR A 589 6.58 -23.46 -45.09
N GLY A 590 6.62 -24.68 -45.63
CA GLY A 590 7.24 -25.00 -46.90
C GLY A 590 7.79 -26.42 -46.92
N ASN A 591 8.73 -26.66 -47.83
CA ASN A 591 9.37 -27.96 -48.01
C ASN A 591 10.54 -28.12 -47.03
N TRP A 592 10.83 -29.35 -46.60
CA TRP A 592 11.92 -29.65 -45.65
C TRP A 592 12.81 -30.77 -46.18
N PHE A 593 14.11 -30.54 -46.19
CA PHE A 593 15.12 -31.59 -46.39
C PHE A 593 15.67 -32.07 -45.02
N PRO A 594 16.37 -33.23 -44.96
CA PRO A 594 16.94 -33.75 -43.71
C PRO A 594 17.83 -32.74 -42.99
N GLY A 595 17.83 -32.74 -41.65
CA GLY A 595 18.62 -31.81 -40.82
C GLY A 595 18.10 -30.36 -40.75
N CYS A 596 17.54 -29.81 -41.83
CA CYS A 596 17.08 -28.43 -41.93
C CYS A 596 16.03 -28.04 -40.86
N LYS A 597 15.07 -28.92 -40.56
CA LYS A 597 13.99 -28.62 -39.61
C LYS A 597 14.49 -28.45 -38.16
N PRO A 598 15.28 -29.38 -37.58
CA PRO A 598 15.93 -29.15 -36.28
C PRO A 598 16.82 -27.90 -36.26
N LEU A 599 17.59 -27.63 -37.33
CA LEU A 599 18.46 -26.45 -37.39
C LEU A 599 17.65 -25.15 -37.28
N ILE A 600 16.62 -24.97 -38.12
CA ILE A 600 15.79 -23.76 -38.11
C ILE A 600 15.04 -23.60 -36.79
N GLN A 601 14.60 -24.69 -36.14
CA GLN A 601 13.98 -24.61 -34.80
C GLN A 601 14.95 -24.05 -33.75
N GLN A 602 16.21 -24.51 -33.73
CA GLN A 602 17.23 -23.98 -32.81
C GLN A 602 17.66 -22.56 -33.18
N ALA A 603 17.88 -22.30 -34.47
CA ALA A 603 18.28 -20.99 -35.00
C ALA A 603 17.23 -19.92 -34.68
N MET A 604 15.96 -20.15 -34.99
CA MET A 604 14.90 -19.18 -34.74
C MET A 604 14.67 -18.93 -33.24
N ALA A 605 14.80 -19.96 -32.39
CA ALA A 605 14.75 -19.76 -30.94
C ALA A 605 15.91 -18.85 -30.44
N LYS A 606 17.11 -19.02 -30.99
CA LYS A 606 18.29 -18.19 -30.67
C LYS A 606 18.15 -16.76 -31.21
N ILE A 607 17.77 -16.59 -32.48
CA ILE A 607 17.55 -15.30 -33.15
C ILE A 607 16.45 -14.51 -32.43
N MET A 608 15.30 -15.12 -32.16
CA MET A 608 14.20 -14.47 -31.44
C MET A 608 14.60 -14.04 -30.02
N LYS A 609 15.59 -14.69 -29.38
CA LYS A 609 16.10 -14.26 -28.07
C LYS A 609 17.17 -13.16 -28.16
N ALA A 610 18.14 -13.29 -29.07
CA ALA A 610 19.39 -12.54 -29.06
C ALA A 610 19.54 -11.46 -30.16
N ASN A 611 18.68 -11.43 -31.18
CA ASN A 611 18.85 -10.52 -32.31
C ASN A 611 18.81 -9.02 -31.89
N PRO A 612 19.84 -8.21 -32.23
CA PRO A 612 19.91 -6.81 -31.80
C PRO A 612 18.78 -5.91 -32.35
N ALA A 613 18.28 -6.17 -33.55
CA ALA A 613 17.21 -5.36 -34.15
C ALA A 613 15.86 -5.63 -33.46
N LEU A 614 15.56 -6.89 -33.13
CA LEU A 614 14.41 -7.27 -32.29
C LEU A 614 14.53 -6.71 -30.87
N TYR A 615 15.73 -6.71 -30.28
CA TYR A 615 15.97 -6.07 -28.99
C TYR A 615 15.67 -4.56 -29.02
N VAL A 616 16.15 -3.84 -30.06
CA VAL A 616 15.83 -2.41 -30.25
C VAL A 616 14.33 -2.17 -30.44
N LEU A 617 13.61 -3.05 -31.14
CA LEU A 617 12.16 -2.98 -31.26
C LEU A 617 11.47 -3.11 -29.89
N ARG A 618 11.79 -4.15 -29.13
CA ARG A 618 11.25 -4.41 -27.79
C ARG A 618 11.50 -3.25 -26.84
N GLU A 619 12.73 -2.72 -26.82
CA GLU A 619 13.08 -1.56 -26.01
C GLU A 619 12.32 -0.29 -26.40
N ARG A 620 12.07 -0.06 -27.69
CA ARG A 620 11.23 1.06 -28.13
C ARG A 620 9.77 0.87 -27.74
N ILE A 621 9.24 -0.35 -27.79
CA ILE A 621 7.88 -0.66 -27.32
C ILE A 621 7.78 -0.43 -25.81
N ARG A 622 8.70 -0.98 -25.00
CA ARG A 622 8.76 -0.78 -23.53
C ARG A 622 8.81 0.71 -23.15
N LYS A 623 9.71 1.48 -23.79
CA LYS A 623 9.85 2.93 -23.57
C LYS A 623 8.62 3.72 -24.01
N ALA A 624 7.98 3.37 -25.12
CA ALA A 624 6.75 4.02 -25.57
C ALA A 624 5.55 3.68 -24.67
N LEU A 625 5.53 2.50 -24.05
CA LEU A 625 4.58 2.10 -23.04
C LEU A 625 4.93 2.62 -21.63
N GLN A 626 6.12 3.17 -21.40
CA GLN A 626 6.65 3.47 -20.05
C GLN A 626 6.50 2.27 -19.09
N LEU A 627 6.66 1.06 -19.62
CA LEU A 627 6.64 -0.18 -18.86
C LEU A 627 8.07 -0.55 -18.46
N TYR A 628 8.26 -0.65 -17.16
CA TYR A 628 9.50 -1.11 -16.55
C TYR A 628 9.21 -2.41 -15.81
N SER A 629 10.07 -3.40 -15.99
CA SER A 629 10.07 -4.56 -15.09
C SER A 629 10.82 -4.21 -13.82
N SER A 630 10.43 -4.83 -12.70
CA SER A 630 11.24 -4.83 -11.49
C SER A 630 12.56 -5.57 -11.69
N GLU A 631 12.59 -6.52 -12.62
CA GLU A 631 13.76 -7.24 -13.13
C GLU A 631 14.39 -6.47 -14.31
N PRO A 632 15.71 -6.30 -14.39
CA PRO A 632 16.33 -5.65 -15.55
C PRO A 632 16.53 -6.65 -16.69
N THR A 633 17.22 -6.21 -17.73
CA THR A 633 17.48 -6.98 -18.96
C THR A 633 18.37 -8.21 -18.76
N GLU A 634 19.09 -8.28 -17.65
CA GLU A 634 19.60 -9.53 -17.10
C GLU A 634 18.75 -9.99 -15.92
N PRO A 635 18.50 -11.30 -15.74
CA PRO A 635 17.78 -11.77 -14.57
C PRO A 635 18.56 -11.41 -13.30
N TYR A 636 17.96 -10.55 -12.46
CA TYR A 636 18.48 -10.27 -11.11
C TYR A 636 18.71 -11.57 -10.35
N LEU A 637 19.58 -11.53 -9.34
CA LEU A 637 19.69 -12.67 -8.44
C LEU A 637 18.38 -12.86 -7.67
N SER A 638 17.69 -13.95 -8.01
CA SER A 638 16.42 -14.45 -7.47
C SER A 638 16.62 -15.87 -6.92
N SER A 639 15.54 -16.53 -6.47
CA SER A 639 15.60 -17.93 -6.05
C SER A 639 15.81 -18.91 -7.22
N GLN A 640 15.44 -18.53 -8.45
CA GLN A 640 15.50 -19.41 -9.62
C GLN A 640 16.93 -19.57 -10.16
N ASN A 641 17.72 -18.49 -10.16
CA ASN A 641 19.11 -18.47 -10.63
C ASN A 641 20.16 -18.46 -9.50
N TYR A 642 19.75 -18.73 -8.27
CA TYR A 642 20.62 -18.73 -7.07
C TYR A 642 21.85 -19.64 -7.19
N GLY A 643 21.76 -20.71 -8.01
CA GLY A 643 22.89 -21.60 -8.29
C GLY A 643 24.06 -20.95 -9.05
N GLU A 644 23.82 -19.86 -9.81
CA GLU A 644 24.86 -19.15 -10.58
C GLU A 644 26.02 -18.65 -9.68
N LEU A 645 25.71 -18.33 -8.42
CA LEU A 645 26.65 -17.83 -7.40
C LEU A 645 27.84 -18.76 -7.12
N PHE A 646 27.68 -20.05 -7.38
CA PHE A 646 28.66 -21.09 -7.04
C PHE A 646 29.40 -21.65 -8.26
N SER A 647 29.24 -20.99 -9.41
CA SER A 647 29.98 -21.30 -10.63
C SER A 647 31.49 -21.00 -10.50
N ASN A 648 32.26 -21.40 -11.52
CA ASN A 648 33.70 -21.09 -11.59
C ASN A 648 34.00 -19.59 -11.79
N GLN A 649 33.00 -18.75 -12.07
CA GLN A 649 33.18 -17.30 -12.15
C GLN A 649 33.44 -16.68 -10.77
N ILE A 650 34.27 -15.64 -10.72
CA ILE A 650 34.44 -14.83 -9.50
C ILE A 650 33.27 -13.84 -9.43
N ILE A 651 32.47 -13.94 -8.39
CA ILE A 651 31.26 -13.15 -8.17
C ILE A 651 31.39 -12.45 -6.81
N TRP A 652 31.10 -11.14 -6.75
CA TRP A 652 31.10 -10.38 -5.51
C TRP A 652 29.73 -9.80 -5.20
N PHE A 653 29.30 -9.89 -3.94
CA PHE A 653 28.24 -9.06 -3.38
C PHE A 653 28.79 -7.73 -2.89
N VAL A 654 28.07 -6.64 -3.13
CA VAL A 654 28.34 -5.32 -2.55
C VAL A 654 27.12 -4.84 -1.78
N ASP A 655 27.30 -4.56 -0.48
CA ASP A 655 26.29 -3.95 0.39
C ASP A 655 26.74 -2.57 0.91
N ASP A 656 26.01 -1.51 0.50
CA ASP A 656 26.23 -0.13 0.91
C ASP A 656 25.44 0.27 2.17
N THR A 657 24.61 -0.63 2.72
CA THR A 657 23.64 -0.32 3.79
C THR A 657 24.27 0.32 5.03
N ASN A 658 25.52 -0.01 5.36
CA ASN A 658 26.22 0.48 6.55
C ASN A 658 27.38 1.43 6.25
N VAL A 659 27.47 1.98 5.04
CA VAL A 659 28.52 2.92 4.65
C VAL A 659 28.32 4.28 5.32
N TYR A 660 27.11 4.83 5.25
CA TYR A 660 26.76 6.09 5.93
C TYR A 660 25.77 5.83 7.06
N ARG A 661 26.29 5.85 8.30
CA ARG A 661 25.54 5.60 9.53
C ARG A 661 25.45 6.87 10.36
N VAL A 662 24.29 7.11 10.97
CA VAL A 662 24.05 8.29 11.81
C VAL A 662 23.39 7.92 13.14
N THR A 663 23.79 8.61 14.21
CA THR A 663 22.99 8.70 15.44
C THR A 663 22.04 9.89 15.33
N ILE A 664 20.75 9.64 15.53
CA ILE A 664 19.70 10.66 15.44
C ILE A 664 19.37 11.17 16.83
N HIS A 665 19.47 12.48 17.02
CA HIS A 665 19.07 13.19 18.22
C HIS A 665 17.91 14.13 17.87
N LYS A 666 16.70 13.79 18.32
CA LYS A 666 15.53 14.66 18.18
C LYS A 666 15.60 15.74 19.28
N THR A 667 15.60 17.02 18.90
CA THR A 667 15.51 18.14 19.83
C THR A 667 14.07 18.29 20.34
N PHE A 668 13.89 19.07 21.40
CA PHE A 668 12.59 19.32 22.02
C PHE A 668 11.57 19.91 21.04
N GLU A 669 11.99 20.85 20.18
CA GLU A 669 11.18 21.50 19.13
C GLU A 669 10.67 20.54 18.04
N GLY A 670 11.12 19.28 18.06
CA GLY A 670 10.84 18.28 17.04
C GLY A 670 11.92 18.15 15.96
N ASN A 671 12.91 19.05 15.93
CA ASN A 671 13.97 19.05 14.93
C ASN A 671 14.86 17.80 15.06
N LEU A 672 15.19 17.18 13.93
CA LEU A 672 16.01 15.96 13.89
C LEU A 672 17.45 16.33 13.55
N THR A 673 18.32 16.36 14.57
CA THR A 673 19.76 16.52 14.37
C THR A 673 20.43 15.15 14.20
N THR A 674 21.41 15.05 13.32
CA THR A 674 22.11 13.80 13.02
C THR A 674 23.62 13.98 13.18
N LYS A 675 24.28 12.99 13.80
CA LYS A 675 25.75 12.92 13.87
C LYS A 675 26.21 11.66 13.12
N PRO A 676 27.15 11.77 12.16
CA PRO A 676 27.69 10.60 11.49
C PRO A 676 28.58 9.79 12.44
N ILE A 677 28.62 8.47 12.22
CA ILE A 677 29.53 7.53 12.88
C ILE A 677 30.27 6.71 11.81
N ASN A 678 31.33 6.01 12.21
CA ASN A 678 32.08 5.14 11.29
C ASN A 678 31.16 4.09 10.64
N GLY A 679 31.33 3.92 9.34
CA GLY A 679 30.65 2.93 8.52
C GLY A 679 31.63 1.93 7.91
N ALA A 680 31.10 1.00 7.14
CA ALA A 680 31.91 0.11 6.31
C ALA A 680 31.18 -0.30 5.03
N ILE A 681 31.96 -0.48 3.97
CA ILE A 681 31.54 -1.17 2.75
C ILE A 681 31.79 -2.67 2.97
N PHE A 682 30.80 -3.48 2.61
CA PHE A 682 30.88 -4.94 2.71
C PHE A 682 30.94 -5.52 1.29
N ILE A 683 32.09 -6.10 0.93
CA ILE A 683 32.32 -6.75 -0.37
C ILE A 683 32.63 -8.23 -0.12
N PHE A 684 31.83 -9.14 -0.65
CA PHE A 684 31.86 -10.55 -0.22
C PHE A 684 31.78 -11.54 -1.40
N ASN A 685 32.67 -12.53 -1.42
CA ASN A 685 32.66 -13.63 -2.38
C ASN A 685 31.91 -14.85 -1.81
N PRO A 686 30.72 -15.23 -2.34
CA PRO A 686 29.91 -16.31 -1.80
C PRO A 686 30.49 -17.70 -2.04
N ARG A 687 31.42 -17.87 -2.99
CA ARG A 687 32.06 -19.16 -3.25
C ARG A 687 33.17 -19.46 -2.24
N THR A 688 34.01 -18.47 -1.94
CA THR A 688 35.20 -18.65 -1.08
C THR A 688 34.98 -18.25 0.38
N GLY A 689 33.94 -17.45 0.67
CA GLY A 689 33.72 -16.87 2.00
C GLY A 689 34.54 -15.60 2.27
N GLN A 690 35.37 -15.18 1.33
CA GLN A 690 36.24 -14.00 1.48
C GLN A 690 35.43 -12.70 1.58
N LEU A 691 35.68 -11.93 2.63
CA LEU A 691 35.11 -10.61 2.90
C LEU A 691 36.23 -9.55 2.85
N PHE A 692 36.06 -8.57 1.97
CA PHE A 692 36.80 -7.30 2.01
C PHE A 692 35.93 -6.26 2.72
N LEU A 693 36.32 -5.90 3.94
CA LEU A 693 35.61 -4.94 4.79
C LEU A 693 36.36 -3.60 4.77
N LYS A 694 35.93 -2.66 3.94
CA LYS A 694 36.51 -1.30 3.89
C LYS A 694 35.84 -0.44 4.94
N ILE A 695 36.59 -0.03 5.96
CA ILE A 695 36.12 0.90 6.99
C ILE A 695 36.13 2.33 6.45
N ILE A 696 35.01 3.05 6.62
CA ILE A 696 34.85 4.45 6.22
C ILE A 696 34.77 5.31 7.48
N HIS A 697 35.85 6.02 7.77
CA HIS A 697 35.96 6.90 8.94
C HIS A 697 35.14 8.19 8.78
N THR A 698 34.66 8.76 9.89
CA THR A 698 33.84 9.98 9.90
C THR A 698 34.44 11.20 9.19
N SER A 699 35.77 11.27 9.04
CA SER A 699 36.46 12.36 8.32
C SER A 699 36.02 12.49 6.85
N VAL A 700 35.60 11.40 6.20
CA VAL A 700 35.10 11.40 4.81
C VAL A 700 33.82 12.23 4.66
N TRP A 701 33.05 12.40 5.73
CA TRP A 701 31.81 13.17 5.74
C TRP A 701 31.99 14.64 6.13
N ALA A 702 33.18 15.05 6.57
CA ALA A 702 33.45 16.41 7.06
C ALA A 702 33.35 17.44 5.92
N GLY A 703 32.63 18.54 6.16
CA GLY A 703 32.41 19.61 5.18
C GLY A 703 31.48 19.27 4.00
N GLN A 704 31.05 18.02 3.85
CA GLN A 704 30.29 17.56 2.70
C GLN A 704 28.77 17.70 2.89
N LYS A 705 28.04 17.85 1.77
CA LYS A 705 26.57 17.93 1.72
C LYS A 705 26.00 16.75 0.93
N ARG A 706 24.71 16.44 1.14
CA ARG A 706 23.99 15.30 0.50
C ARG A 706 24.68 13.94 0.74
N LEU A 707 25.10 13.71 1.97
CA LEU A 707 25.91 12.54 2.39
C LEU A 707 25.32 11.18 1.97
N GLY A 708 23.99 11.02 1.93
CA GLY A 708 23.35 9.78 1.46
C GLY A 708 23.49 9.51 -0.06
N GLN A 709 23.77 10.52 -0.88
CA GLN A 709 24.20 10.32 -2.27
C GLN A 709 25.70 10.06 -2.32
N LEU A 710 26.50 10.88 -1.63
CA LEU A 710 27.97 10.75 -1.57
C LEU A 710 28.41 9.35 -1.13
N ALA A 711 27.73 8.74 -0.16
CA ALA A 711 28.02 7.40 0.33
C ALA A 711 28.03 6.34 -0.78
N LYS A 712 27.11 6.42 -1.73
CA LYS A 712 27.01 5.47 -2.85
C LYS A 712 28.14 5.66 -3.86
N TRP A 713 28.43 6.91 -4.19
CA TRP A 713 29.53 7.27 -5.09
C TRP A 713 30.87 6.88 -4.49
N LYS A 714 31.11 7.19 -3.21
CA LYS A 714 32.29 6.74 -2.46
C LYS A 714 32.37 5.22 -2.38
N THR A 715 31.24 4.51 -2.27
CA THR A 715 31.22 3.04 -2.32
C THR A 715 31.67 2.52 -3.68
N ALA A 716 31.13 3.07 -4.77
CA ALA A 716 31.51 2.66 -6.13
C ALA A 716 32.98 2.97 -6.45
N GLU A 717 33.48 4.13 -6.00
CA GLU A 717 34.89 4.52 -6.10
C GLU A 717 35.82 3.53 -5.39
N GLU A 718 35.54 3.16 -4.14
CA GLU A 718 36.35 2.21 -3.36
C GLU A 718 36.26 0.78 -3.91
N VAL A 719 35.10 0.36 -4.44
CA VAL A 719 34.95 -0.93 -5.15
C VAL A 719 35.79 -0.95 -6.42
N ALA A 720 35.75 0.11 -7.24
CA ALA A 720 36.57 0.22 -8.45
C ALA A 720 38.07 0.28 -8.11
N ALA A 721 38.45 0.96 -7.03
CA ALA A 721 39.83 0.98 -6.53
C ALA A 721 40.31 -0.41 -6.08
N LEU A 722 39.47 -1.21 -5.41
CA LEU A 722 39.79 -2.59 -5.05
C LEU A 722 39.99 -3.46 -6.30
N ILE A 723 39.12 -3.35 -7.30
CA ILE A 723 39.24 -4.11 -8.56
C ILE A 723 40.54 -3.77 -9.29
N ARG A 724 40.92 -2.48 -9.34
CA ARG A 724 42.21 -2.02 -9.90
C ARG A 724 43.43 -2.54 -9.14
N SER A 725 43.29 -2.90 -7.86
CA SER A 725 44.39 -3.43 -7.05
C SER A 725 44.61 -4.95 -7.20
N LEU A 726 43.69 -5.66 -7.87
CA LEU A 726 43.76 -7.10 -8.06
C LEU A 726 44.27 -7.50 -9.46
N PRO A 727 45.03 -8.60 -9.58
CA PRO A 727 45.35 -9.23 -10.86
C PRO A 727 44.11 -9.57 -11.67
N VAL A 728 44.22 -9.60 -13.00
CA VAL A 728 43.08 -9.80 -13.93
C VAL A 728 42.42 -11.17 -13.74
N GLU A 729 43.16 -12.15 -13.23
CA GLU A 729 42.73 -13.50 -12.87
C GLU A 729 41.81 -13.50 -11.64
N GLU A 730 42.00 -12.56 -10.71
CA GLU A 730 41.23 -12.43 -9.46
C GLU A 730 40.07 -11.42 -9.56
N GLN A 731 40.01 -10.64 -10.65
CA GLN A 731 38.95 -9.66 -10.87
C GLN A 731 37.58 -10.34 -11.04
N PRO A 732 36.51 -9.79 -10.42
CA PRO A 732 35.17 -10.35 -10.52
C PRO A 732 34.65 -10.27 -11.96
N LYS A 733 34.00 -11.33 -12.44
CA LYS A 733 33.24 -11.31 -13.70
C LYS A 733 31.82 -10.77 -13.51
N GLN A 734 31.27 -10.90 -12.30
CA GLN A 734 29.98 -10.32 -11.94
C GLN A 734 30.03 -9.64 -10.57
N ILE A 735 29.36 -8.50 -10.45
CA ILE A 735 29.15 -7.76 -9.20
C ILE A 735 27.65 -7.66 -8.95
N ILE A 736 27.20 -8.18 -7.81
CA ILE A 736 25.80 -8.22 -7.40
C ILE A 736 25.57 -7.18 -6.31
N VAL A 737 24.80 -6.13 -6.60
CA VAL A 737 24.43 -5.11 -5.62
C VAL A 737 23.18 -5.50 -4.84
N THR A 738 23.20 -5.34 -3.51
CA THR A 738 22.02 -5.57 -2.65
C THR A 738 20.95 -4.49 -2.80
N ARG A 739 21.31 -3.29 -3.26
CA ARG A 739 20.44 -2.11 -3.33
C ARG A 739 20.52 -1.46 -4.70
N LYS A 740 19.38 -1.36 -5.40
CA LYS A 740 19.28 -0.81 -6.76
C LYS A 740 19.96 0.55 -6.95
N GLY A 741 19.97 1.38 -5.91
CA GLY A 741 20.59 2.71 -5.95
C GLY A 741 22.12 2.73 -6.00
N MET A 742 22.79 1.56 -6.08
CA MET A 742 24.22 1.38 -6.34
C MET A 742 24.54 1.04 -7.81
N LEU A 743 23.54 0.74 -8.65
CA LEU A 743 23.75 0.37 -10.06
C LEU A 743 24.41 1.53 -10.82
N ASP A 744 23.72 2.67 -10.97
CA ASP A 744 24.23 3.82 -11.73
C ASP A 744 25.63 4.30 -11.28
N PRO A 745 25.94 4.43 -9.98
CA PRO A 745 27.29 4.77 -9.52
C PRO A 745 28.36 3.75 -9.92
N LEU A 746 28.07 2.45 -9.87
CA LEU A 746 29.02 1.41 -10.29
C LEU A 746 29.17 1.35 -11.81
N GLU A 747 28.08 1.50 -12.57
CA GLU A 747 28.15 1.60 -14.04
C GLU A 747 29.06 2.75 -14.49
N VAL A 748 29.02 3.90 -13.81
CA VAL A 748 29.90 5.05 -14.10
C VAL A 748 31.35 4.81 -13.65
N HIS A 749 31.58 4.19 -12.49
CA HIS A 749 32.94 3.95 -11.97
C HIS A 749 33.65 2.74 -12.58
N LEU A 750 32.93 1.84 -13.26
CA LEU A 750 33.46 0.63 -13.89
C LEU A 750 33.47 0.68 -15.42
N LEU A 751 33.37 1.88 -16.03
CA LEU A 751 33.53 2.08 -17.49
C LEU A 751 34.88 1.54 -18.02
N ASP A 752 35.92 1.54 -17.19
CA ASP A 752 37.24 0.96 -17.51
C ASP A 752 37.21 -0.58 -17.62
N PHE A 753 36.14 -1.23 -17.13
CA PHE A 753 36.01 -2.68 -16.99
C PHE A 753 34.76 -3.23 -17.70
N PRO A 754 34.65 -3.12 -19.04
CA PRO A 754 33.44 -3.47 -19.79
C PRO A 754 33.05 -4.97 -19.72
N ASN A 755 33.96 -5.82 -19.24
CA ASN A 755 33.76 -7.26 -19.08
C ASN A 755 33.15 -7.64 -17.71
N ILE A 756 32.93 -6.67 -16.80
CA ILE A 756 32.35 -6.91 -15.48
C ILE A 756 30.85 -6.64 -15.53
N VAL A 757 30.06 -7.70 -15.33
CA VAL A 757 28.60 -7.62 -15.32
C VAL A 757 28.11 -7.04 -14.00
N ILE A 758 27.28 -5.98 -14.05
CA ILE A 758 26.70 -5.35 -12.87
C ILE A 758 25.23 -5.77 -12.75
N LYS A 759 24.94 -6.65 -11.80
CA LYS A 759 23.62 -7.23 -11.55
C LYS A 759 23.07 -6.73 -10.21
N GLY A 760 21.76 -6.61 -10.06
CA GLY A 760 21.12 -6.41 -8.75
C GLY A 760 20.55 -7.71 -8.18
N SER A 761 20.14 -7.67 -6.92
CA SER A 761 19.42 -8.78 -6.29
C SER A 761 18.00 -8.39 -5.87
N GLU A 762 17.05 -9.30 -6.09
CA GLU A 762 15.72 -9.23 -5.48
C GLU A 762 15.72 -9.83 -4.07
N LEU A 763 16.61 -10.80 -3.83
CA LEU A 763 16.83 -11.38 -2.51
C LEU A 763 17.36 -10.30 -1.58
N GLN A 764 16.55 -9.89 -0.60
CA GLN A 764 16.96 -8.96 0.45
C GLN A 764 17.93 -9.63 1.42
N LEU A 765 19.19 -9.78 1.04
CA LEU A 765 20.21 -10.49 1.82
C LEU A 765 20.57 -9.72 3.12
N PRO A 766 20.70 -10.42 4.27
CA PRO A 766 20.89 -9.81 5.58
C PRO A 766 22.33 -9.33 5.90
N PHE A 767 23.17 -9.00 4.91
CA PHE A 767 24.59 -8.66 5.15
C PHE A 767 24.80 -7.52 6.15
N GLN A 768 23.90 -6.52 6.17
CA GLN A 768 23.85 -5.48 7.20
C GLN A 768 23.85 -5.99 8.67
N ALA A 769 23.42 -7.22 8.93
CA ALA A 769 23.41 -7.82 10.25
C ALA A 769 24.78 -8.39 10.69
N CYS A 770 25.71 -8.58 9.75
CA CYS A 770 27.08 -9.05 10.03
C CYS A 770 27.79 -8.08 10.99
N LEU A 771 27.54 -6.79 10.86
CA LEU A 771 28.06 -5.72 11.71
C LEU A 771 27.50 -5.71 13.15
N LYS A 772 26.54 -6.60 13.47
CA LYS A 772 26.10 -6.85 14.85
C LYS A 772 26.97 -7.89 15.58
N VAL A 773 27.86 -8.58 14.86
CA VAL A 773 28.91 -9.42 15.43
C VAL A 773 29.96 -8.50 16.07
N GLU A 774 30.30 -8.75 17.34
CA GLU A 774 31.15 -7.87 18.14
C GLU A 774 32.52 -7.65 17.50
N LYS A 775 33.13 -8.70 16.92
CA LYS A 775 34.44 -8.63 16.21
C LYS A 775 34.46 -7.53 15.14
N PHE A 776 33.39 -7.37 14.36
CA PHE A 776 33.29 -6.34 13.32
C PHE A 776 32.80 -4.99 13.86
N GLY A 777 31.82 -5.01 14.77
CA GLY A 777 31.25 -3.80 15.37
C GLY A 777 32.30 -2.98 16.12
N ASP A 778 33.11 -3.65 16.96
CA ASP A 778 34.19 -3.01 17.73
C ASP A 778 35.31 -2.50 16.82
N LEU A 779 35.71 -3.28 15.82
CA LEU A 779 36.77 -2.90 14.87
C LEU A 779 36.44 -1.59 14.15
N ILE A 780 35.20 -1.45 13.67
CA ILE A 780 34.74 -0.24 12.97
C ILE A 780 34.57 0.95 13.91
N LEU A 781 34.11 0.73 15.15
CA LEU A 781 33.97 1.80 16.13
C LEU A 781 35.32 2.30 16.69
N LYS A 782 36.34 1.44 16.74
CA LYS A 782 37.70 1.78 17.23
C LYS A 782 38.61 2.34 16.14
N ALA A 783 38.27 2.19 14.86
CA ALA A 783 39.09 2.68 13.75
C ALA A 783 39.20 4.22 13.71
N THR A 784 40.43 4.72 13.67
CA THR A 784 40.78 6.15 13.59
C THR A 784 40.94 6.65 12.15
N GLU A 785 41.11 5.75 11.18
CA GLU A 785 41.33 6.07 9.77
C GLU A 785 40.64 5.06 8.83
N PRO A 786 40.44 5.38 7.53
CA PRO A 786 39.88 4.45 6.57
C PRO A 786 40.88 3.35 6.19
N GLN A 787 40.55 2.09 6.50
CA GLN A 787 41.41 0.93 6.23
C GLN A 787 40.62 -0.22 5.59
N MET A 788 41.29 -1.09 4.83
CA MET A 788 40.72 -2.32 4.29
C MET A 788 41.13 -3.49 5.18
N VAL A 789 40.18 -4.33 5.59
CA VAL A 789 40.44 -5.51 6.41
C VAL A 789 39.84 -6.75 5.76
N LEU A 790 40.63 -7.82 5.70
CA LEU A 790 40.27 -9.07 5.03
C LEU A 790 39.88 -10.14 6.05
N PHE A 791 38.77 -10.84 5.78
CA PHE A 791 38.24 -11.93 6.60
C PHE A 791 37.74 -13.09 5.73
N ASN A 792 37.53 -14.26 6.33
CA ASN A 792 36.77 -15.36 5.74
C ASN A 792 35.54 -15.63 6.60
N LEU A 793 34.33 -15.39 6.09
CA LEU A 793 33.07 -15.59 6.82
C LEU A 793 32.65 -17.05 6.96
N TYR A 794 33.32 -17.99 6.29
CA TYR A 794 33.10 -19.43 6.45
C TYR A 794 34.08 -20.08 7.42
N ASP A 795 35.04 -19.34 7.96
CA ASP A 795 36.11 -19.86 8.81
C ASP A 795 36.79 -21.08 8.15
N ASP A 796 36.48 -22.31 8.59
CA ASP A 796 36.98 -23.55 8.01
C ASP A 796 35.89 -24.51 7.45
N TRP A 797 34.63 -24.09 7.38
CA TRP A 797 33.48 -24.92 6.96
C TRP A 797 33.65 -25.57 5.58
N LEU A 798 34.39 -24.94 4.66
CA LEU A 798 34.64 -25.48 3.32
C LEU A 798 35.45 -26.81 3.31
N LYS A 799 35.96 -27.26 4.47
CA LYS A 799 36.57 -28.59 4.64
C LYS A 799 35.53 -29.71 4.75
N THR A 800 34.37 -29.45 5.35
CA THR A 800 33.32 -30.46 5.61
C THR A 800 32.08 -30.29 4.76
N ILE A 801 31.76 -29.06 4.35
CA ILE A 801 30.53 -28.73 3.60
C ILE A 801 30.82 -27.90 2.33
N SER A 802 29.89 -27.93 1.38
CA SER A 802 30.01 -27.20 0.11
C SER A 802 29.84 -25.69 0.28
N SER A 803 30.37 -24.91 -0.67
CA SER A 803 30.17 -23.44 -0.70
C SER A 803 28.70 -23.02 -0.70
N TYR A 804 27.82 -23.79 -1.37
CA TYR A 804 26.37 -23.61 -1.36
C TYR A 804 25.77 -23.73 0.05
N THR A 805 26.17 -24.77 0.79
CA THR A 805 25.66 -25.03 2.15
C THR A 805 26.29 -24.08 3.18
N ALA A 806 27.57 -23.74 3.03
CA ALA A 806 28.25 -22.72 3.84
C ALA A 806 27.61 -21.33 3.68
N PHE A 807 27.28 -20.92 2.44
CA PHE A 807 26.53 -19.68 2.21
C PHE A 807 25.14 -19.73 2.84
N SER A 808 24.42 -20.86 2.70
CA SER A 808 23.09 -21.03 3.27
C SER A 808 23.11 -20.96 4.81
N ARG A 809 24.08 -21.59 5.47
CA ARG A 809 24.37 -21.48 6.91
C ARG A 809 24.64 -20.02 7.31
N LEU A 810 25.51 -19.33 6.58
CA LEU A 810 25.82 -17.90 6.82
C LEU A 810 24.56 -17.01 6.69
N ILE A 811 23.77 -17.18 5.63
CA ILE A 811 22.53 -16.41 5.43
C ILE A 811 21.50 -16.71 6.53
N LEU A 812 21.38 -17.95 7.00
CA LEU A 812 20.51 -18.32 8.11
C LEU A 812 20.92 -17.63 9.41
N ILE A 813 22.21 -17.65 9.76
CA ILE A 813 22.77 -16.95 10.92
C ILE A 813 22.55 -15.44 10.82
N LEU A 814 22.88 -14.83 9.69
CA LEU A 814 22.72 -13.38 9.46
C LEU A 814 21.24 -12.97 9.45
N ARG A 815 20.33 -13.79 8.93
CA ARG A 815 18.88 -13.55 8.96
C ARG A 815 18.36 -13.61 10.38
N ALA A 816 18.78 -14.59 11.17
CA ALA A 816 18.44 -14.70 12.58
C ALA A 816 19.00 -13.49 13.38
N LEU A 817 20.26 -13.08 13.15
CA LEU A 817 20.85 -11.86 13.73
C LEU A 817 20.10 -10.59 13.30
N HIS A 818 19.56 -10.53 12.09
CA HIS A 818 18.74 -9.42 11.62
C HIS A 818 17.41 -9.35 12.40
N VAL A 819 16.70 -10.48 12.47
CA VAL A 819 15.38 -10.66 13.10
C VAL A 819 15.44 -10.46 14.62
N ASN A 820 16.31 -11.20 15.30
CA ASN A 820 16.49 -11.17 16.74
C ASN A 820 17.96 -11.45 17.09
N THR A 821 18.73 -10.37 17.16
CA THR A 821 20.16 -10.38 17.53
C THR A 821 20.41 -11.17 18.81
N GLU A 822 19.55 -10.96 19.81
CA GLU A 822 19.74 -11.48 21.18
C GLU A 822 19.66 -13.00 21.21
N ARG A 823 18.55 -13.56 20.72
CA ARG A 823 18.33 -15.00 20.76
C ARG A 823 19.31 -15.73 19.84
N THR A 824 19.72 -15.12 18.74
CA THR A 824 20.72 -15.70 17.83
C THR A 824 22.09 -15.84 18.48
N LYS A 825 22.59 -14.81 19.20
CA LYS A 825 23.87 -14.90 19.92
C LYS A 825 23.87 -16.01 20.97
N VAL A 826 22.74 -16.18 21.67
CA VAL A 826 22.55 -17.27 22.66
C VAL A 826 22.59 -18.66 21.99
N LEU A 827 21.93 -18.82 20.84
CA LEU A 827 21.92 -20.11 20.12
C LEU A 827 23.30 -20.48 19.55
N LEU A 828 24.11 -19.48 19.18
CA LEU A 828 25.49 -19.70 18.74
C LEU A 828 26.45 -20.02 19.91
N LYS A 829 26.24 -19.43 21.09
CA LYS A 829 27.11 -19.62 22.27
C LYS A 829 26.27 -19.96 23.50
N PRO A 830 25.72 -21.19 23.58
CA PRO A 830 24.86 -21.60 24.69
C PRO A 830 25.64 -21.77 25.99
N ASP A 831 26.86 -22.31 25.92
CA ASP A 831 27.68 -22.71 27.06
C ASP A 831 29.11 -22.14 26.98
N LYS A 832 29.80 -22.05 28.12
CA LYS A 832 31.20 -21.57 28.18
C LYS A 832 32.20 -22.52 27.49
N THR A 833 31.80 -23.77 27.23
CA THR A 833 32.59 -24.79 26.53
C THR A 833 32.67 -24.55 25.02
N THR A 834 31.69 -23.88 24.41
CA THR A 834 31.72 -23.54 22.97
C THR A 834 32.63 -22.34 22.75
N LEU A 835 33.90 -22.60 22.43
CA LEU A 835 34.90 -21.57 22.15
C LEU A 835 34.81 -21.08 20.69
N THR A 836 35.20 -19.83 20.48
CA THR A 836 35.52 -19.28 19.15
C THR A 836 37.01 -19.04 19.11
N GLU A 837 37.69 -19.59 18.11
CA GLU A 837 39.13 -19.38 17.96
C GLU A 837 39.44 -17.91 17.62
N PRO A 838 40.61 -17.36 18.03
CA PRO A 838 40.89 -15.93 17.86
C PRO A 838 40.85 -15.46 16.39
N HIS A 839 41.24 -16.33 15.46
CA HIS A 839 41.21 -16.05 14.03
C HIS A 839 39.81 -16.25 13.43
N HIS A 840 39.03 -17.21 13.92
CA HIS A 840 37.64 -17.47 13.51
C HIS A 840 36.63 -16.40 13.95
N ILE A 841 35.47 -16.38 13.31
CA ILE A 841 34.34 -15.48 13.61
C ILE A 841 33.24 -16.23 14.36
N TRP A 842 32.97 -17.47 13.95
CA TRP A 842 31.92 -18.31 14.50
C TRP A 842 32.46 -19.28 15.57
N PRO A 843 31.61 -19.87 16.41
CA PRO A 843 32.02 -20.92 17.34
C PRO A 843 32.50 -22.17 16.58
N THR A 844 33.56 -22.81 17.06
CA THR A 844 34.02 -24.09 16.50
C THR A 844 33.10 -25.20 17.02
N LEU A 845 32.28 -25.78 16.14
CA LEU A 845 31.27 -26.81 16.44
C LEU A 845 31.40 -28.00 15.49
N THR A 846 30.90 -29.17 15.92
CA THR A 846 30.74 -30.34 15.04
C THR A 846 29.59 -30.14 14.05
N ASP A 847 29.57 -30.89 12.94
CA ASP A 847 28.49 -30.79 11.95
C ASP A 847 27.11 -31.18 12.54
N ASP A 848 27.07 -32.18 13.44
CA ASP A 848 25.83 -32.55 14.16
C ASP A 848 25.31 -31.42 15.05
N ASP A 849 26.19 -30.67 15.71
CA ASP A 849 25.80 -29.52 16.53
C ASP A 849 25.40 -28.32 15.66
N TRP A 850 26.07 -28.11 14.53
CA TRP A 850 25.63 -27.14 13.52
C TRP A 850 24.20 -27.41 13.03
N ILE A 851 23.85 -28.67 12.73
CA ILE A 851 22.48 -29.04 12.31
C ILE A 851 21.46 -28.67 13.40
N LYS A 852 21.76 -28.93 14.69
CA LYS A 852 20.88 -28.54 15.82
C LYS A 852 20.70 -27.02 15.89
N VAL A 853 21.79 -26.26 15.76
CA VAL A 853 21.77 -24.79 15.79
C VAL A 853 21.01 -24.23 14.58
N GLU A 854 21.24 -24.75 13.37
CA GLU A 854 20.53 -24.34 12.15
C GLU A 854 19.00 -24.51 12.28
N VAL A 855 18.54 -25.66 12.80
CA VAL A 855 17.10 -25.87 13.07
C VAL A 855 16.56 -24.82 14.04
N GLN A 856 17.28 -24.53 15.12
CA GLN A 856 16.86 -23.52 16.11
C GLN A 856 16.85 -22.09 15.55
N LEU A 857 17.76 -21.75 14.64
CA LEU A 857 17.81 -20.46 13.94
C LEU A 857 16.65 -20.32 12.94
N LYS A 858 16.34 -21.37 12.19
CA LYS A 858 15.17 -21.44 11.29
C LYS A 858 13.87 -21.23 12.07
N ASP A 859 13.69 -21.96 13.17
CA ASP A 859 12.47 -21.86 14.00
C ASP A 859 12.33 -20.47 14.65
N LEU A 860 13.46 -19.83 15.01
CA LEU A 860 13.47 -18.44 15.49
C LEU A 860 12.96 -17.45 14.44
N ILE A 861 13.40 -17.58 13.18
CA ILE A 861 13.00 -16.70 12.08
C ILE A 861 11.50 -16.91 11.78
N LEU A 862 11.05 -18.16 11.67
CA LEU A 862 9.65 -18.51 11.40
C LEU A 862 8.72 -18.04 12.52
N ALA A 863 9.11 -18.18 13.79
CA ALA A 863 8.31 -17.72 14.93
C ALA A 863 8.16 -16.19 15.00
N ASP A 864 9.18 -15.41 14.61
CA ASP A 864 9.07 -13.95 14.56
C ASP A 864 8.28 -13.46 13.33
N TYR A 865 8.45 -14.10 12.18
CA TYR A 865 7.62 -13.85 11.00
C TYR A 865 6.14 -14.15 11.30
N GLY A 866 5.87 -15.31 11.90
CA GLY A 866 4.55 -15.69 12.39
C GLY A 866 4.00 -14.65 13.36
N LYS A 867 4.77 -14.26 14.38
CA LYS A 867 4.32 -13.25 15.35
C LYS A 867 4.02 -11.88 14.74
N LYS A 868 4.73 -11.46 13.69
CA LYS A 868 4.46 -10.21 12.95
C LYS A 868 3.24 -10.31 12.03
N ASN A 869 2.91 -11.52 11.57
CA ASN A 869 1.81 -11.83 10.66
C ASN A 869 0.74 -12.75 11.31
N ASN A 870 0.55 -12.61 12.62
CA ASN A 870 -0.49 -13.26 13.44
C ASN A 870 -0.55 -14.81 13.44
N SER A 871 0.59 -15.50 13.60
CA SER A 871 0.66 -16.92 14.04
C SER A 871 1.59 -17.12 15.26
N LYS A 872 1.23 -18.08 16.14
CA LYS A 872 1.65 -18.10 17.56
C LYS A 872 2.78 -19.09 17.90
N THR A 873 3.78 -18.67 18.70
CA THR A 873 4.42 -19.55 19.73
C THR A 873 5.22 -18.81 20.83
N GLU A 874 4.58 -18.65 22.00
CA GLU A 874 5.04 -19.02 23.37
C GLU A 874 6.47 -18.72 23.93
N TRP A 875 6.73 -19.23 25.15
CA TRP A 875 7.25 -18.43 26.28
C TRP A 875 8.73 -18.59 26.66
N ARG A 876 9.45 -19.58 26.13
CA ARG A 876 10.80 -19.95 26.58
C ARG A 876 11.87 -18.84 26.37
N VAL A 877 11.59 -17.85 25.52
CA VAL A 877 12.44 -16.66 25.24
C VAL A 877 12.77 -15.81 26.49
N ARG A 878 11.95 -15.90 27.54
CA ARG A 878 11.93 -14.94 28.65
C ARG A 878 12.99 -15.19 29.73
N ALA A 879 13.61 -16.38 29.79
CA ALA A 879 14.56 -16.72 30.84
C ALA A 879 15.99 -16.19 30.60
N ILE A 880 16.40 -16.07 29.33
CA ILE A 880 17.79 -15.78 28.95
C ILE A 880 18.00 -14.29 28.64
N SER A 881 16.93 -13.51 28.46
CA SER A 881 17.03 -12.13 27.94
C SER A 881 17.40 -11.04 28.97
N ALA A 882 17.80 -11.43 30.19
CA ALA A 882 18.26 -10.51 31.24
C ALA A 882 19.73 -10.06 31.06
N THR A 883 20.63 -10.94 30.60
CA THR A 883 22.06 -10.63 30.38
C THR A 883 22.31 -9.52 29.34
N ASN A 884 21.38 -9.34 28.40
CA ASN A 884 21.56 -8.45 27.25
C ASN A 884 20.78 -7.12 27.35
N LEU A 885 20.27 -6.76 28.53
CA LEU A 885 19.47 -5.54 28.73
C LEU A 885 20.18 -4.25 28.27
N HIS A 886 21.52 -4.22 28.34
CA HIS A 886 22.34 -3.08 27.93
C HIS A 886 22.09 -2.62 26.47
N LEU A 887 21.74 -3.53 25.55
CA LEU A 887 21.50 -3.19 24.13
C LEU A 887 20.22 -2.37 23.90
N ARG A 888 19.25 -2.42 24.84
CA ARG A 888 18.01 -1.62 24.77
C ARG A 888 18.27 -0.12 24.97
N THR A 889 19.43 0.23 25.52
CA THR A 889 19.85 1.63 25.74
C THR A 889 20.25 2.37 24.45
N ASN A 890 20.28 1.68 23.31
CA ASN A 890 20.53 2.27 21.99
C ASN A 890 19.31 3.05 21.46
N HIS A 891 18.09 2.64 21.79
CA HIS A 891 16.85 3.28 21.37
C HIS A 891 16.03 3.70 22.59
N ILE A 892 16.22 4.95 23.01
CA ILE A 892 15.58 5.52 24.19
C ILE A 892 14.48 6.49 23.75
N TYR A 893 13.25 6.23 24.18
CA TYR A 893 12.12 7.15 24.03
C TYR A 893 11.87 7.84 25.37
N VAL A 894 11.71 9.16 25.37
CA VAL A 894 11.28 9.92 26.56
C VAL A 894 9.90 10.49 26.26
N SER A 895 8.94 10.19 27.13
CA SER A 895 7.59 10.76 27.08
C SER A 895 7.62 12.14 27.73
N SER A 896 7.61 13.18 26.90
CA SER A 896 7.44 14.58 27.31
C SER A 896 6.03 15.06 26.98
N ASP A 897 5.30 15.56 27.97
CA ASP A 897 4.15 16.45 27.75
C ASP A 897 4.64 17.92 27.67
N ASP A 898 3.74 18.86 27.36
CA ASP A 898 4.06 20.28 27.18
C ASP A 898 4.63 20.94 28.44
N ILE A 899 5.51 21.93 28.25
CA ILE A 899 6.15 22.67 29.37
C ILE A 899 5.09 23.45 30.14
N LYS A 900 5.02 23.21 31.45
CA LYS A 900 4.27 24.06 32.39
C LYS A 900 5.25 24.99 33.09
N GLU A 901 5.06 26.30 32.93
CA GLU A 901 5.92 27.34 33.53
C GLU A 901 6.03 27.24 35.07
N SER A 902 5.02 26.66 35.72
CA SER A 902 4.98 26.44 37.17
C SER A 902 5.53 25.09 37.64
N GLY A 903 5.88 24.17 36.73
CA GLY A 903 6.29 22.80 37.04
C GLY A 903 7.80 22.58 37.05
N TYR A 904 8.26 21.60 37.83
CA TYR A 904 9.67 21.19 37.83
C TYR A 904 10.02 20.32 36.61
N THR A 905 11.17 20.59 36.00
CA THR A 905 11.79 19.74 34.97
C THR A 905 12.88 18.88 35.58
N TYR A 906 12.77 17.56 35.43
CA TYR A 906 13.71 16.60 36.00
C TYR A 906 14.74 16.14 34.95
N ILE A 907 16.04 16.23 35.25
CA ILE A 907 17.12 15.84 34.33
C ILE A 907 17.78 14.55 34.82
N LEU A 908 17.65 13.47 34.05
CA LEU A 908 18.28 12.18 34.34
C LEU A 908 19.63 12.04 33.61
N PRO A 909 20.75 11.79 34.31
CA PRO A 909 22.03 11.43 33.69
C PRO A 909 21.95 10.11 32.89
N LYS A 910 22.43 10.13 31.64
CA LYS A 910 22.38 8.97 30.73
C LYS A 910 23.24 7.78 31.22
N ASN A 911 24.31 8.04 31.97
CA ASN A 911 25.16 6.99 32.54
C ASN A 911 24.41 6.17 33.61
N LEU A 912 23.65 6.85 34.49
CA LEU A 912 22.79 6.20 35.48
C LEU A 912 21.75 5.32 34.81
N LEU A 913 21.01 5.86 33.83
CA LEU A 913 20.03 5.08 33.08
C LEU A 913 20.68 3.85 32.43
N LYS A 914 21.82 4.01 31.73
CA LYS A 914 22.48 2.89 31.05
C LYS A 914 22.85 1.77 32.02
N LYS A 915 23.40 2.10 33.18
CA LYS A 915 23.76 1.13 34.21
C LYS A 915 22.51 0.54 34.88
N PHE A 916 21.49 1.33 35.19
CA PHE A 916 20.21 0.89 35.76
C PHE A 916 19.53 -0.17 34.87
N VAL A 917 19.42 0.09 33.57
CA VAL A 917 18.85 -0.87 32.61
C VAL A 917 19.70 -2.15 32.58
N THR A 918 21.03 -2.03 32.64
CA THR A 918 21.95 -3.19 32.62
C THR A 918 21.86 -4.07 33.88
N ILE A 919 21.49 -3.51 35.04
CA ILE A 919 21.35 -4.25 36.31
C ILE A 919 19.90 -4.65 36.65
N SER A 920 18.93 -4.29 35.79
CA SER A 920 17.51 -4.63 35.98
C SER A 920 17.22 -6.09 35.60
N ASP A 921 15.97 -6.53 35.81
CA ASP A 921 15.44 -7.77 35.24
C ASP A 921 14.12 -7.52 34.48
N LEU A 922 13.73 -8.46 33.62
CA LEU A 922 12.52 -8.45 32.81
C LEU A 922 11.28 -8.97 33.54
N ARG A 923 11.42 -9.69 34.66
CA ARG A 923 10.28 -10.36 35.31
C ARG A 923 10.24 -10.21 36.82
N ALA A 924 11.37 -10.31 37.50
CA ALA A 924 11.48 -10.02 38.91
C ALA A 924 11.20 -8.53 39.13
N GLN A 925 10.03 -8.24 39.72
CA GLN A 925 9.83 -6.95 40.37
C GLN A 925 10.79 -6.93 41.54
N THR A 926 11.96 -6.31 41.36
CA THR A 926 12.79 -5.88 42.48
C THR A 926 11.89 -5.05 43.38
N GLU A 927 11.60 -5.53 44.59
CA GLU A 927 10.86 -4.72 45.54
C GLU A 927 11.55 -3.35 45.70
N TRP A 928 10.72 -2.35 45.98
CA TRP A 928 10.97 -0.90 46.07
C TRP A 928 12.23 -0.43 46.84
N ARG A 929 12.98 -1.35 47.45
CA ARG A 929 14.20 -1.13 48.25
C ARG A 929 15.46 -0.86 47.43
N VAL A 930 15.40 -0.92 46.10
CA VAL A 930 16.53 -0.51 45.22
C VAL A 930 16.65 1.02 45.19
N ARG A 931 17.36 1.58 46.17
CA ARG A 931 17.67 3.01 46.27
C ARG A 931 18.67 3.45 45.19
N ALA A 932 18.19 3.78 44.00
CA ALA A 932 18.95 4.60 43.05
C ALA A 932 18.80 6.09 43.41
N ILE A 933 19.40 6.52 44.53
CA ILE A 933 19.47 7.95 44.88
C ILE A 933 20.40 8.64 43.89
N SER A 934 19.83 9.24 42.85
CA SER A 934 20.54 10.20 42.01
C SER A 934 20.60 11.53 42.74
N ALA A 935 21.61 11.71 43.59
CA ALA A 935 21.90 12.98 44.27
C ALA A 935 22.52 14.01 43.30
N THR A 936 21.73 14.36 42.27
CA THR A 936 21.91 15.48 41.34
C THR A 936 20.52 15.89 40.80
N ASN A 937 19.59 16.21 41.68
CA ASN A 937 18.27 16.67 41.26
C ASN A 937 18.38 18.17 40.88
N LEU A 938 18.89 18.43 39.67
CA LEU A 938 19.02 19.76 39.07
C LEU A 938 17.63 20.36 38.81
N HIS A 939 17.08 21.05 39.82
CA HIS A 939 15.83 21.79 39.71
C HIS A 939 16.07 23.09 38.94
N LEU A 940 15.80 23.11 37.64
CA LEU A 940 15.73 24.36 36.88
C LEU A 940 14.43 25.09 37.25
N ARG A 941 14.53 26.10 38.13
CA ARG A 941 13.49 27.14 38.31
C ARG A 941 13.87 28.48 37.66
N THR A 942 15.15 28.75 37.46
CA THR A 942 15.72 29.93 36.76
C THR A 942 17.10 29.58 36.17
N ASN A 943 17.66 30.46 35.32
CA ASN A 943 18.80 30.22 34.43
C ASN A 943 20.20 30.02 35.06
N HIS A 944 20.33 29.61 36.33
CA HIS A 944 21.64 29.43 36.98
C HIS A 944 21.80 28.05 37.63
N ILE A 945 23.01 27.49 37.52
CA ILE A 945 23.41 26.22 38.12
C ILE A 945 24.35 26.53 39.29
N TYR A 946 23.91 26.20 40.51
CA TYR A 946 24.78 26.11 41.69
C TYR A 946 24.69 24.68 42.23
N VAL A 947 25.82 24.14 42.69
CA VAL A 947 25.90 22.87 43.41
C VAL A 947 26.96 23.01 44.50
N SER A 948 26.56 23.00 45.77
CA SER A 948 27.44 22.69 46.90
C SER A 948 27.10 21.29 47.44
N SER A 949 27.99 20.69 48.24
CA SER A 949 27.77 19.35 48.80
C SER A 949 26.67 19.28 49.87
N ASP A 950 26.32 20.41 50.48
CA ASP A 950 25.40 20.46 51.63
C ASP A 950 23.92 20.52 51.21
N ASP A 951 23.63 20.91 49.95
CA ASP A 951 22.29 21.10 49.39
C ASP A 951 21.53 19.78 49.12
N ILE A 952 22.18 18.62 49.23
CA ILE A 952 21.62 17.32 48.88
C ILE A 952 20.36 16.97 49.71
N LYS A 953 20.23 17.55 50.92
CA LYS A 953 19.12 17.28 51.86
C LYS A 953 17.75 17.83 51.42
N GLU A 954 17.69 18.85 50.55
CA GLU A 954 16.42 19.50 50.18
C GLU A 954 15.88 19.10 48.79
N SER A 955 16.62 18.27 48.07
CA SER A 955 16.29 17.86 46.70
C SER A 955 15.42 16.59 46.70
N GLY A 956 14.26 16.64 46.01
CA GLY A 956 13.23 15.59 46.08
C GLY A 956 13.71 14.18 45.67
N TYR A 957 13.05 13.16 46.21
CA TYR A 957 13.39 11.76 45.95
C TYR A 957 12.77 11.24 44.64
N THR A 958 13.58 10.54 43.84
CA THR A 958 13.21 9.99 42.52
C THR A 958 13.38 8.48 42.50
N TYR A 959 12.35 7.74 42.07
CA TYR A 959 12.38 6.27 41.96
C TYR A 959 12.25 5.81 40.51
N ILE A 960 13.07 4.86 40.07
CA ILE A 960 12.98 4.27 38.73
C ILE A 960 12.43 2.84 38.81
N LEU A 961 11.31 2.57 38.14
CA LEU A 961 10.64 1.27 38.11
C LEU A 961 10.73 0.61 36.72
N PRO A 962 11.17 -0.65 36.58
CA PRO A 962 11.23 -1.36 35.30
C PRO A 962 9.83 -1.87 34.86
N LYS A 963 8.94 -0.95 34.47
CA LYS A 963 7.52 -1.22 34.17
C LYS A 963 7.03 -0.40 32.98
N ASN A 964 6.13 -0.96 32.17
CA ASN A 964 5.57 -0.30 30.97
C ASN A 964 4.63 0.88 31.28
N LEU A 965 3.93 0.81 32.42
CA LEU A 965 2.98 1.79 32.93
C LEU A 965 3.02 1.72 34.46
N LEU A 966 2.73 2.84 35.12
CA LEU A 966 2.53 2.88 36.58
C LEU A 966 1.33 1.99 36.95
N LYS A 967 1.51 1.06 37.91
CA LYS A 967 0.40 0.24 38.42
C LYS A 967 -0.28 0.91 39.60
N LYS A 968 -1.54 0.55 39.85
CA LYS A 968 -2.37 1.06 40.97
C LYS A 968 -1.74 0.77 42.34
N PHE A 969 -1.04 -0.36 42.45
CA PHE A 969 -0.22 -0.72 43.61
C PHE A 969 0.98 0.21 43.83
N ASP A 970 1.61 0.71 42.76
CA ASP A 970 2.77 1.61 42.86
C ASP A 970 2.38 2.95 43.50
N ILE A 971 1.15 3.43 43.26
CA ILE A 971 0.55 4.63 43.88
C ILE A 971 0.33 4.42 45.37
N THR A 972 -0.27 3.29 45.76
CA THR A 972 -0.48 2.92 47.18
C THR A 972 0.87 2.81 47.91
N THR A 973 1.88 2.26 47.25
CA THR A 973 3.24 2.13 47.80
C THR A 973 3.90 3.50 47.97
N HIS A 974 3.87 4.35 46.94
CA HIS A 974 4.49 5.67 46.96
C HIS A 974 3.86 6.60 48.01
N ALA A 975 2.52 6.60 48.11
CA ALA A 975 1.80 7.40 49.09
C ALA A 975 2.10 6.96 50.55
N LYS A 976 2.22 5.65 50.81
CA LYS A 976 2.60 5.15 52.14
C LYS A 976 4.01 5.54 52.52
N ILE A 977 4.98 5.39 51.61
CA ILE A 977 6.36 5.81 51.87
C ILE A 977 6.44 7.31 52.15
N MET A 978 5.69 8.14 51.42
CA MET A 978 5.58 9.58 51.72
C MET A 978 4.97 9.84 53.12
N SER A 979 3.93 9.10 53.51
CA SER A 979 3.33 9.24 54.85
C SER A 979 4.27 8.79 55.98
N GLU A 980 5.17 7.84 55.71
CA GLU A 980 6.19 7.35 56.64
C GLU A 980 7.43 8.28 56.71
N ASN A 981 7.62 9.18 55.74
CA ASN A 981 8.82 10.02 55.60
C ASN A 981 8.45 11.51 55.43
N PRO A 982 8.24 12.28 56.52
CA PRO A 982 7.82 13.68 56.47
C PRO A 982 8.75 14.64 55.69
N ALA A 983 9.99 14.24 55.40
CA ALA A 983 10.94 14.99 54.59
C ALA A 983 10.64 14.94 53.07
N TRP A 984 9.61 14.21 52.63
CA TRP A 984 9.28 14.03 51.22
C TRP A 984 8.18 15.00 50.77
N ASP A 985 8.60 16.09 50.10
CA ASP A 985 7.70 17.05 49.47
C ASP A 985 7.00 16.44 48.24
N GLY A 986 5.67 16.34 48.30
CA GLY A 986 4.83 15.73 47.25
C GLY A 986 4.83 16.45 45.90
N GLU A 987 5.24 17.72 45.84
CA GLU A 987 5.43 18.44 44.56
C GLU A 987 6.83 18.23 43.95
N LYS A 988 7.80 17.74 44.74
CA LYS A 988 9.19 17.47 44.30
C LYS A 988 9.53 15.98 44.14
N THR A 989 8.78 15.08 44.77
CA THR A 989 9.01 13.62 44.64
C THR A 989 8.33 13.04 43.41
N ILE A 990 9.05 12.19 42.65
CA ILE A 990 8.55 11.62 41.40
C ILE A 990 8.87 10.12 41.23
N VAL A 991 8.05 9.46 40.42
CA VAL A 991 8.24 8.08 39.98
C VAL A 991 8.46 8.04 38.48
N ILE A 992 9.63 7.57 38.07
CA ILE A 992 10.00 7.31 36.68
C ILE A 992 9.72 5.84 36.36
N THR A 993 8.93 5.56 35.33
CA THR A 993 8.76 4.20 34.80
C THR A 993 9.65 4.00 33.57
N CYS A 994 10.48 2.97 33.58
CA CYS A 994 11.27 2.51 32.43
C CYS A 994 10.63 1.26 31.83
N SER A 995 9.95 1.43 30.70
CA SER A 995 9.31 0.39 29.90
C SER A 995 10.35 -0.36 29.06
N PHE A 996 10.41 -1.69 29.17
CA PHE A 996 11.36 -2.52 28.43
C PHE A 996 10.72 -3.22 27.23
N THR A 997 10.80 -2.60 26.06
CA THR A 997 10.42 -3.20 24.77
C THR A 997 11.62 -3.94 24.13
N PRO A 998 11.39 -4.91 23.22
CA PRO A 998 12.49 -5.51 22.44
C PRO A 998 13.26 -4.42 21.69
N GLY A 999 14.59 -4.39 21.87
CA GLY A 999 15.48 -3.42 21.23
C GLY A 999 15.39 -1.96 21.70
N SER A 1000 14.56 -1.62 22.68
CA SER A 1000 14.34 -0.21 23.10
C SER A 1000 13.92 -0.07 24.57
N CYS A 1001 14.06 1.12 25.13
CA CYS A 1001 13.44 1.48 26.40
C CYS A 1001 12.67 2.81 26.29
N SER A 1002 11.53 2.89 26.97
CA SER A 1002 10.71 4.12 27.03
C SER A 1002 10.58 4.60 28.46
N LEU A 1003 10.81 5.89 28.68
CA LEU A 1003 10.77 6.52 30.01
C LEU A 1003 9.59 7.49 30.10
N THR A 1004 8.91 7.45 31.26
CA THR A 1004 7.87 8.42 31.61
C THR A 1004 7.98 8.75 33.09
N ALA A 1005 7.90 10.02 33.45
CA ALA A 1005 7.91 10.47 34.84
C ALA A 1005 6.49 10.88 35.30
N TYR A 1006 6.18 10.61 36.56
CA TYR A 1006 4.90 10.90 37.19
C TYR A 1006 5.09 11.49 38.59
N LYS A 1007 4.21 12.41 39.00
CA LYS A 1007 4.01 12.81 40.40
C LYS A 1007 2.65 12.33 40.93
N LEU A 1008 2.52 12.19 42.24
CA LEU A 1008 1.21 12.00 42.89
C LEU A 1008 0.43 13.32 42.86
N THR A 1009 -0.89 13.23 42.69
CA THR A 1009 -1.79 14.36 43.02
C THR A 1009 -2.23 14.27 44.48
N PRO A 1010 -2.68 15.36 45.13
CA PRO A 1010 -3.14 15.32 46.52
C PRO A 1010 -4.23 14.27 46.78
N SER A 1011 -5.19 14.14 45.86
CA SER A 1011 -6.23 13.09 45.92
C SER A 1011 -5.67 11.68 45.77
N GLY A 1012 -4.65 11.49 44.92
CA GLY A 1012 -3.93 10.23 44.80
C GLY A 1012 -3.13 9.85 46.04
N TYR A 1013 -2.53 10.82 46.72
CA TYR A 1013 -1.84 10.62 47.99
C TYR A 1013 -2.82 10.19 49.10
N GLU A 1014 -3.91 10.93 49.29
CA GLU A 1014 -4.93 10.58 50.30
C GLU A 1014 -5.52 9.18 50.08
N TRP A 1015 -5.87 8.86 48.83
CA TRP A 1015 -6.40 7.55 48.48
C TRP A 1015 -5.35 6.44 48.66
N GLY A 1016 -4.11 6.68 48.23
CA GLY A 1016 -3.02 5.72 48.32
C GLY A 1016 -2.58 5.40 49.76
N ALA A 1017 -2.58 6.40 50.65
CA ALA A 1017 -2.29 6.23 52.06
C ALA A 1017 -3.36 5.39 52.77
N LYS A 1018 -4.64 5.65 52.48
CA LYS A 1018 -5.79 4.94 53.06
C LYS A 1018 -6.00 3.53 52.47
N ASN A 1019 -5.54 3.25 51.26
CA ASN A 1019 -5.79 1.98 50.59
C ASN A 1019 -5.01 0.80 51.21
N THR A 1020 -5.70 -0.24 51.67
CA THR A 1020 -5.11 -1.49 52.18
C THR A 1020 -5.12 -2.63 51.15
N ASP A 1021 -5.90 -2.51 50.08
CA ASP A 1021 -6.05 -3.55 49.05
C ASP A 1021 -4.80 -3.63 48.15
N ARG A 1022 -4.17 -4.82 48.13
CA ARG A 1022 -2.98 -5.15 47.32
C ARG A 1022 -3.33 -5.75 45.96
N GLY A 1023 -4.60 -5.86 45.61
CA GLY A 1023 -5.08 -6.39 44.33
C GLY A 1023 -4.71 -5.53 43.11
N ASN A 1024 -4.93 -6.07 41.91
CA ASN A 1024 -4.64 -5.35 40.65
C ASN A 1024 -5.60 -4.18 40.35
N ASN A 1025 -6.67 -4.00 41.13
CA ASN A 1025 -7.65 -2.93 40.96
C ASN A 1025 -8.35 -2.54 42.28
N PRO A 1026 -7.63 -1.88 43.20
CA PRO A 1026 -8.19 -1.40 44.46
C PRO A 1026 -9.35 -0.43 44.23
N LYS A 1027 -10.39 -0.55 45.06
CA LYS A 1027 -11.62 0.27 44.96
C LYS A 1027 -11.29 1.77 45.07
N GLY A 1028 -11.95 2.57 44.24
CA GLY A 1028 -11.79 4.03 44.23
C GLY A 1028 -10.58 4.59 43.46
N TYR A 1029 -9.77 3.74 42.81
CA TYR A 1029 -8.68 4.23 41.94
C TYR A 1029 -9.19 5.04 40.74
N LEU A 1030 -8.61 6.22 40.52
CA LEU A 1030 -8.80 7.05 39.32
C LEU A 1030 -7.46 7.32 38.61
N PRO A 1031 -7.43 7.41 37.26
CA PRO A 1031 -6.22 7.81 36.53
C PRO A 1031 -5.70 9.22 36.84
N SER A 1032 -6.52 10.07 37.47
CA SER A 1032 -6.15 11.41 37.96
C SER A 1032 -5.40 11.42 39.30
N HIS A 1033 -5.17 10.25 39.91
CA HIS A 1033 -4.37 10.11 41.14
C HIS A 1033 -2.86 10.31 40.90
N TYR A 1034 -2.44 10.44 39.64
CA TYR A 1034 -1.09 10.86 39.27
C TYR A 1034 -1.16 11.84 38.09
N GLU A 1035 -0.12 12.65 37.97
CA GLU A 1035 0.09 13.56 36.87
C GLU A 1035 1.44 13.24 36.20
N ARG A 1036 1.56 13.42 34.89
CA ARG A 1036 2.86 13.32 34.21
C ARG A 1036 3.68 14.58 34.43
N VAL A 1037 4.98 14.42 34.56
CA VAL A 1037 5.93 15.53 34.77
C VAL A 1037 7.03 15.52 33.72
N GLN A 1038 7.58 16.69 33.46
CA GLN A 1038 8.60 16.88 32.43
C GLN A 1038 9.93 16.23 32.83
N MET A 1039 10.48 15.40 31.95
CA MET A 1039 11.77 14.76 32.16
C MET A 1039 12.65 14.89 30.90
N LEU A 1040 13.94 15.16 31.12
CA LEU A 1040 14.97 15.20 30.09
C LEU A 1040 16.07 14.16 30.38
N LEU A 1041 16.73 13.67 29.34
CA LEU A 1041 17.91 12.81 29.45
C LEU A 1041 19.14 13.61 29.03
N SER A 1042 20.16 13.69 29.88
CA SER A 1042 21.38 14.46 29.62
C SER A 1042 22.62 13.58 29.60
N ASP A 1043 23.53 13.85 28.67
CA ASP A 1043 24.89 13.31 28.61
C ASP A 1043 25.96 14.31 29.09
N ARG A 1044 25.57 15.55 29.45
CA ARG A 1044 26.49 16.61 29.92
C ARG A 1044 27.02 16.41 31.34
N PHE A 1045 26.34 15.60 32.15
CA PHE A 1045 26.65 15.37 33.57
C PHE A 1045 26.64 13.87 33.87
N LEU A 1046 27.46 13.44 34.83
CA LEU A 1046 27.54 12.06 35.29
C LEU A 1046 26.93 11.95 36.70
N GLY A 1047 25.96 11.05 36.87
CA GLY A 1047 25.46 10.67 38.19
C GLY A 1047 26.18 9.45 38.77
N TYR A 1048 25.99 9.19 40.07
CA TYR A 1048 26.59 8.05 40.80
C TYR A 1048 25.52 7.18 41.48
N PHE A 1049 25.88 5.95 41.84
CA PHE A 1049 25.00 5.02 42.58
C PHE A 1049 25.42 4.93 44.05
N MET A 1050 24.43 4.84 44.93
CA MET A 1050 24.61 4.35 46.30
C MET A 1050 24.21 2.87 46.37
N VAL A 1051 24.94 2.07 47.15
CA VAL A 1051 24.67 0.63 47.35
C VAL A 1051 24.72 0.27 48.84
N PRO A 1052 24.00 -0.78 49.30
CA PRO A 1052 24.08 -1.23 50.69
C PRO A 1052 25.51 -1.64 51.07
N SER A 1053 25.93 -1.32 52.30
CA SER A 1053 27.26 -1.65 52.83
C SER A 1053 27.56 -3.16 52.88
N GLN A 1054 26.53 -4.00 52.97
CA GLN A 1054 26.62 -5.46 52.91
C GLN A 1054 26.69 -6.03 51.48
N GLY A 1055 26.93 -5.19 50.47
CA GLY A 1055 27.30 -5.59 49.10
C GLY A 1055 26.15 -5.98 48.18
N SER A 1056 25.12 -6.68 48.68
CA SER A 1056 23.95 -7.06 47.87
C SER A 1056 22.73 -6.16 48.09
N TRP A 1057 22.05 -5.82 47.00
CA TRP A 1057 20.79 -5.09 46.98
C TRP A 1057 19.61 -5.94 46.46
N ASN A 1058 19.86 -7.08 45.81
CA ASN A 1058 18.83 -7.94 45.24
C ASN A 1058 18.55 -9.14 46.15
N TYR A 1059 17.46 -9.05 46.91
CA TYR A 1059 17.06 -10.08 47.88
C TYR A 1059 16.04 -11.08 47.35
N ASN A 1060 15.68 -11.04 46.06
CA ASN A 1060 14.66 -11.93 45.47
C ASN A 1060 14.99 -13.43 45.60
N PHE A 1061 16.27 -13.78 45.79
CA PHE A 1061 16.74 -15.15 46.01
C PHE A 1061 17.16 -15.43 47.47
N MET A 1062 16.99 -14.47 48.38
CA MET A 1062 17.40 -14.53 49.80
C MET A 1062 16.24 -14.25 50.77
N VAL A 1063 15.02 -14.61 50.35
CA VAL A 1063 13.74 -14.17 50.96
C VAL A 1063 13.61 -14.47 52.47
N CYS A 1064 14.31 -15.48 52.99
CA CYS A 1064 14.25 -15.85 54.42
C CYS A 1064 14.96 -14.87 55.38
N PHE A 1065 15.77 -13.92 54.89
CA PHE A 1065 16.59 -13.04 55.75
C PHE A 1065 16.00 -11.65 56.02
N ILE A 1066 14.75 -11.36 55.60
CA ILE A 1066 14.15 -10.02 55.73
C ILE A 1066 13.05 -10.00 56.81
N PRO A 1067 13.27 -9.30 57.95
CA PRO A 1067 12.17 -8.98 58.86
C PRO A 1067 11.28 -7.85 58.28
N PRO A 1068 9.95 -7.92 58.46
CA PRO A 1068 9.00 -6.91 57.98
C PRO A 1068 9.04 -5.65 58.88
N GLY A 1069 10.10 -4.86 58.72
CA GLY A 1069 10.31 -3.61 59.47
C GLY A 1069 11.74 -3.05 59.43
N GLY A 1070 12.72 -3.81 58.92
CA GLY A 1070 14.11 -3.36 58.87
C GLY A 1070 14.35 -2.17 57.92
N THR A 1071 14.49 -0.97 58.48
CA THR A 1071 15.03 0.19 57.77
C THR A 1071 16.54 0.04 57.61
N ALA A 1072 17.02 -0.21 56.39
CA ALA A 1072 18.41 0.09 56.07
C ALA A 1072 18.61 1.61 56.20
N ARG A 1073 19.48 2.05 57.11
CA ARG A 1073 20.03 3.40 57.08
C ARG A 1073 20.94 3.50 55.86
#